data_AF-A0AAX4HT84-F1
#
_entry.id   AF-A0AAX4HT84-F1
#
_cell.length_a   1.000
_cell.length_b   1.000
_cell.length_c   1.000
_cell.angle_alpha   90.00
_cell.angle_beta   90.00
_cell.angle_gamma   90.00
#
_symmetry.space_group_name_H-M   'P 1'
#
loop_
_entity.id
_entity.type
_entity.pdbx_description
1 polymer ?
#
loop_
_entity_poly.entity_id
_entity_poly.type
_entity_poly.pdbx_seq_one_letter_code
_entity_poly.pdbx_strand_id
1 'polypeptide(L)'
;MDKFNFGKKILSQLIAMSLLLASCTPADMPTSTRSNQIGETSGGVSGGSCTGNCAGTTTGSTTSGETSLPPKVEIRHLIEPNLSTDTSYSTGTGLSGGGSYVRKLSIPKNFAGRLYVAGINIGTLSDRHVRVRFKFGVGREPVTISGTVTQAPGITPQTSVSVIVLDLRSEPFRNIRLPYDLFDYNEYNFANGDTPVQDNRDTGLYCRGLRVEDDPTFQGVGACDGIQSNSSQPDEECLYSYAKILDQGLVKQSGSVKVPITPSLPQVKSVTGSAYYQDYMSQKILKPLPDTMPTTATNIAGTYKFSEAAVPVNSSDSSAITFTYPTSIWDPVTILGSQYYYRGPYRLVNSGEWQFKFAKLDGPKRLFKENSWVDYPIYMTSPLPDDSQTAPVQNKIYYNSYMFPLATKLDLTANVAHLASNDVEGIRTEQGLSVAGKTLWMDGSNARAQSRNTDLEHIGSCNVSSTIEIIAKDDNANDYIIAVANDVKLQLVRPTQYRTDTGNEVLYTNFKSCSSNAGCGSSECCFNNRCWDQSLVSQCFDSSSTQGNRPIGDSCSTDLECSSLCCNRTSGQCAPHNTIITPAVLCSKPIGDYCIAKEWCQKSPVVKCLVVKTGTDTSGNVTCRQHCYNTMEYGDCKNGTCTPPVQETIPTFDPNAEDACDNAVPAPNF
;
A
#
# COMPACT_ATOMS: atom_id res chain seq x y z
N MET A 1 -50.67 -40.80 -26.00
CA MET A 1 -50.74 -39.42 -25.45
C MET A 1 -49.36 -38.86 -25.07
N ASP A 2 -48.26 -39.49 -25.52
CA ASP A 2 -46.90 -39.13 -25.07
C ASP A 2 -46.12 -38.18 -25.98
N LYS A 3 -46.63 -37.88 -27.20
CA LYS A 3 -45.96 -36.93 -28.10
C LYS A 3 -46.20 -35.46 -27.73
N PHE A 4 -47.24 -35.15 -26.94
CA PHE A 4 -47.53 -33.76 -26.51
C PHE A 4 -46.71 -33.31 -25.28
N ASN A 5 -46.15 -34.24 -24.49
CA ASN A 5 -45.36 -33.90 -23.30
C ASN A 5 -43.89 -33.65 -23.60
N PHE A 6 -43.38 -34.14 -24.74
CA PHE A 6 -41.98 -33.91 -25.14
C PHE A 6 -41.75 -32.47 -25.62
N GLY A 7 -42.70 -31.91 -26.39
CA GLY A 7 -42.63 -30.53 -26.87
C GLY A 7 -42.66 -29.48 -25.74
N LYS A 8 -43.44 -29.73 -24.67
CA LYS A 8 -43.49 -28.81 -23.51
C LYS A 8 -42.19 -28.77 -22.71
N LYS A 9 -41.48 -29.90 -22.59
CA LYS A 9 -40.18 -29.94 -21.89
C LYS A 9 -39.08 -29.22 -22.67
N ILE A 10 -39.05 -29.40 -24.00
CA ILE A 10 -38.08 -28.70 -24.85
C ILE A 10 -38.36 -27.20 -24.89
N LEU A 11 -39.63 -26.79 -24.99
CA LEU A 11 -40.00 -25.38 -24.98
C LEU A 11 -39.69 -24.73 -23.62
N SER A 12 -39.93 -25.43 -22.51
CA SER A 12 -39.57 -24.95 -21.17
C SER A 12 -38.06 -24.83 -20.95
N GLN A 13 -37.26 -25.74 -21.52
CA GLN A 13 -35.80 -25.66 -21.44
C GLN A 13 -35.25 -24.55 -22.35
N LEU A 14 -35.82 -24.33 -23.54
CA LEU A 14 -35.45 -23.22 -24.42
C LEU A 14 -35.79 -21.87 -23.81
N ILE A 15 -36.94 -21.72 -23.13
CA ILE A 15 -37.32 -20.49 -22.43
C ILE A 15 -36.38 -20.24 -21.23
N ALA A 16 -36.04 -21.26 -20.46
CA ALA A 16 -35.09 -21.14 -19.35
C ALA A 16 -33.68 -20.76 -19.82
N MET A 17 -33.22 -21.30 -20.95
CA MET A 17 -31.91 -20.99 -21.54
C MET A 17 -31.88 -19.60 -22.19
N SER A 18 -33.02 -19.11 -22.69
CA SER A 18 -33.19 -17.74 -23.20
C SER A 18 -33.19 -16.70 -22.07
N LEU A 19 -33.75 -17.03 -20.90
CA LEU A 19 -33.73 -16.17 -19.71
C LEU A 19 -32.34 -16.08 -19.06
N LEU A 20 -31.52 -17.14 -19.15
CA LEU A 20 -30.12 -17.14 -18.68
C LEU A 20 -29.16 -16.39 -19.61
N LEU A 21 -29.51 -16.21 -20.89
CA LEU A 21 -28.72 -15.41 -21.85
C LEU A 21 -29.08 -13.91 -21.78
N ALA A 22 -30.24 -13.55 -21.22
CA ALA A 22 -30.65 -12.16 -20.99
C ALA A 22 -30.08 -11.55 -19.69
N SER A 23 -29.51 -12.35 -18.78
CA SER A 23 -28.90 -11.88 -17.52
C SER A 23 -27.44 -11.42 -17.66
N CYS A 24 -26.86 -11.48 -18.86
CA CYS A 24 -25.47 -11.03 -19.12
C CYS A 24 -25.37 -9.69 -19.88
N THR A 25 -26.46 -8.92 -19.95
CA THR A 25 -26.40 -7.51 -20.35
C THR A 25 -26.73 -6.64 -19.14
N PRO A 26 -25.90 -5.66 -18.76
CA PRO A 26 -26.23 -4.74 -17.68
C PRO A 26 -27.53 -4.00 -18.01
N ALA A 27 -28.55 -4.23 -17.19
CA ALA A 27 -29.80 -3.49 -17.24
C ALA A 27 -29.61 -2.09 -16.63
N ASP A 28 -30.19 -1.11 -17.32
CA ASP A 28 -30.48 0.27 -16.95
C ASP A 28 -29.30 1.24 -16.68
N MET A 29 -28.96 1.93 -17.77
CA MET A 29 -28.33 3.25 -17.76
C MET A 29 -29.25 4.30 -17.10
N PRO A 30 -28.81 5.00 -16.04
CA PRO A 30 -29.47 6.22 -15.61
C PRO A 30 -29.16 7.32 -16.63
N THR A 31 -30.19 7.79 -17.33
CA THR A 31 -30.12 9.06 -18.07
C THR A 31 -30.13 10.19 -17.05
N SER A 32 -29.00 10.90 -16.92
CA SER A 32 -28.92 12.07 -16.05
C SER A 32 -29.84 13.17 -16.60
N THR A 33 -30.96 13.37 -15.92
CA THR A 33 -31.82 14.54 -16.11
C THR A 33 -31.40 15.63 -15.13
N ARG A 34 -31.12 16.80 -15.73
CA ARG A 34 -30.70 18.09 -15.14
C ARG A 34 -31.30 18.46 -13.79
N SER A 35 -30.47 19.12 -12.98
CA SER A 35 -30.84 20.26 -12.13
C SER A 35 -29.80 21.37 -12.35
N ASN A 36 -30.05 22.27 -13.31
CA ASN A 36 -29.39 23.57 -13.39
C ASN A 36 -30.35 24.61 -12.80
N GLN A 37 -30.10 25.05 -11.56
CA GLN A 37 -30.48 26.41 -11.15
C GLN A 37 -29.19 27.21 -11.01
N ILE A 38 -28.86 27.93 -12.07
CA ILE A 38 -28.01 29.12 -11.98
C ILE A 38 -28.98 30.28 -12.08
N GLY A 39 -29.04 31.08 -11.02
CA GLY A 39 -29.84 32.29 -10.98
C GLY A 39 -29.27 33.35 -11.92
N GLU A 40 -30.04 33.72 -12.93
CA GLU A 40 -29.87 34.97 -13.66
C GLU A 40 -30.84 36.01 -13.10
N THR A 41 -30.29 37.00 -12.42
CA THR A 41 -30.90 38.30 -12.19
C THR A 41 -31.30 38.93 -13.52
N SER A 42 -32.59 39.01 -13.80
CA SER A 42 -33.16 39.85 -14.86
C SER A 42 -33.93 41.00 -14.23
N GLY A 43 -33.37 42.20 -14.35
CA GLY A 43 -34.10 43.45 -14.20
C GLY A 43 -35.09 43.60 -15.35
N GLY A 44 -36.34 43.95 -15.04
CA GLY A 44 -37.39 44.15 -16.02
C GLY A 44 -37.26 45.50 -16.73
N VAL A 45 -37.59 45.52 -18.03
CA VAL A 45 -38.23 46.67 -18.70
C VAL A 45 -39.18 46.14 -19.77
N SER A 46 -40.43 46.63 -19.72
CA SER A 46 -41.55 46.31 -20.61
C SER A 46 -41.35 46.87 -22.03
N GLY A 47 -41.91 46.15 -23.00
CA GLY A 47 -41.82 46.44 -24.43
C GLY A 47 -42.50 47.73 -24.93
N GLY A 48 -42.04 48.14 -26.12
CA GLY A 48 -42.63 49.20 -26.93
C GLY A 48 -42.75 48.73 -28.39
N SER A 49 -43.97 48.82 -28.90
CA SER A 49 -44.42 48.51 -30.27
C SER A 49 -43.69 49.31 -31.35
N CYS A 50 -43.39 48.67 -32.48
CA CYS A 50 -43.11 49.33 -33.75
C CYS A 50 -43.96 48.69 -34.87
N THR A 51 -45.05 49.37 -35.21
CA THR A 51 -45.87 49.18 -36.41
C THR A 51 -45.30 50.02 -37.56
N GLY A 52 -44.84 49.40 -38.65
CA GLY A 52 -44.49 50.10 -39.90
C GLY A 52 -43.24 49.54 -40.60
N ASN A 53 -43.31 49.41 -41.93
CA ASN A 53 -42.24 48.91 -42.80
C ASN A 53 -40.85 49.50 -42.51
N CYS A 54 -39.92 48.65 -42.08
CA CYS A 54 -38.49 48.88 -42.20
C CYS A 54 -37.91 47.82 -43.14
N ALA A 55 -37.85 48.13 -44.43
CA ALA A 55 -36.95 47.48 -45.38
C ALA A 55 -35.61 48.24 -45.38
N GLY A 56 -34.49 47.53 -45.27
CA GLY A 56 -33.16 48.12 -45.32
C GLY A 56 -32.05 47.07 -45.31
N THR A 57 -31.25 47.07 -46.38
CA THR A 57 -30.23 46.12 -46.83
C THR A 57 -28.85 46.26 -46.17
N THR A 58 -28.05 45.18 -46.25
CA THR A 58 -26.57 45.07 -46.17
C THR A 58 -25.91 45.46 -44.84
N THR A 59 -25.01 44.68 -44.25
CA THR A 59 -23.64 44.41 -44.76
C THR A 59 -23.00 43.31 -43.89
N GLY A 60 -22.22 42.42 -44.49
CA GLY A 60 -21.51 41.36 -43.78
C GLY A 60 -20.53 41.89 -42.73
N SER A 61 -20.52 41.22 -41.59
CA SER A 61 -19.35 41.13 -40.73
C SER A 61 -19.30 39.71 -40.19
N THR A 62 -18.49 38.88 -40.84
CA THR A 62 -17.96 37.65 -40.28
C THR A 62 -16.98 38.02 -39.18
N THR A 63 -17.47 38.23 -37.97
CA THR A 63 -16.67 38.02 -36.76
C THR A 63 -16.80 36.54 -36.40
N SER A 64 -15.90 35.75 -36.95
CA SER A 64 -15.56 34.41 -36.46
C SER A 64 -14.94 34.54 -35.06
N GLY A 65 -15.79 34.82 -34.08
CA GLY A 65 -15.53 34.46 -32.70
C GLY A 65 -16.17 33.10 -32.49
N GLU A 66 -15.56 32.03 -33.01
CA GLU A 66 -15.84 30.70 -32.50
C GLU A 66 -15.39 30.70 -31.03
N THR A 67 -16.30 31.05 -30.11
CA THR A 67 -16.23 30.51 -28.76
C THR A 67 -16.46 29.01 -28.92
N SER A 68 -15.39 28.29 -29.25
CA SER A 68 -15.31 26.83 -29.22
C SER A 68 -15.84 26.42 -27.86
N LEU A 69 -17.07 25.90 -27.84
CA LEU A 69 -17.64 25.30 -26.63
C LEU A 69 -16.60 24.30 -26.10
N PRO A 70 -16.22 24.37 -24.82
CA PRO A 70 -15.21 23.47 -24.28
C PRO A 70 -15.66 22.03 -24.55
N PRO A 71 -14.78 21.16 -25.07
CA PRO A 71 -15.14 19.81 -25.45
C PRO A 71 -15.72 19.07 -24.25
N LYS A 72 -16.90 18.47 -24.41
CA LYS A 72 -17.53 17.66 -23.37
C LYS A 72 -16.83 16.30 -23.30
N VAL A 73 -15.85 16.20 -22.41
CA VAL A 73 -15.08 14.98 -22.13
C VAL A 73 -15.60 14.32 -20.86
N GLU A 74 -15.53 12.99 -20.81
CA GLU A 74 -15.95 12.23 -19.64
C GLU A 74 -14.94 11.11 -19.35
N ILE A 75 -14.49 11.01 -18.10
CA ILE A 75 -13.62 9.91 -17.65
C ILE A 75 -14.51 8.72 -17.30
N ARG A 76 -14.16 7.53 -17.77
CA ARG A 76 -14.96 6.31 -17.53
C ARG A 76 -14.17 5.21 -16.83
N HIS A 77 -12.89 5.10 -17.13
CA HIS A 77 -12.07 4.00 -16.64
C HIS A 77 -10.62 4.44 -16.45
N LEU A 78 -9.92 3.77 -15.54
CA LEU A 78 -8.48 3.66 -15.54
C LEU A 78 -8.11 2.33 -16.21
N ILE A 79 -6.98 2.30 -16.91
CA ILE A 79 -6.48 1.04 -17.45
C ILE A 79 -5.40 0.52 -16.50
N GLU A 80 -5.58 -0.71 -16.08
CA GLU A 80 -4.61 -1.40 -15.25
C GLU A 80 -3.27 -1.53 -15.99
N PRO A 81 -2.14 -1.07 -15.42
CA PRO A 81 -0.84 -1.21 -16.04
C PRO A 81 -0.50 -2.69 -16.33
N ASN A 82 -0.07 -3.00 -17.55
CA ASN A 82 0.44 -4.33 -17.86
C ASN A 82 1.85 -4.51 -17.31
N LEU A 83 1.97 -5.38 -16.32
CA LEU A 83 3.22 -5.66 -15.61
C LEU A 83 3.70 -7.10 -15.88
N SER A 84 3.31 -7.66 -17.03
CA SER A 84 3.56 -9.04 -17.49
C SER A 84 5.02 -9.49 -17.57
N THR A 85 5.99 -8.63 -17.29
CA THR A 85 7.40 -9.03 -17.18
C THR A 85 7.73 -9.62 -15.80
N ASP A 86 6.84 -9.50 -14.81
CA ASP A 86 7.05 -10.03 -13.46
C ASP A 86 5.96 -11.07 -13.11
N THR A 87 6.36 -12.33 -13.01
CA THR A 87 5.49 -13.47 -12.67
C THR A 87 5.00 -13.45 -11.22
N SER A 88 5.55 -12.57 -10.37
CA SER A 88 5.15 -12.38 -8.97
C SER A 88 4.22 -11.18 -8.76
N TYR A 89 4.01 -10.38 -9.80
CA TYR A 89 3.12 -9.23 -9.74
C TYR A 89 1.67 -9.65 -9.94
N SER A 90 0.90 -9.69 -8.84
CA SER A 90 -0.55 -9.84 -8.89
C SER A 90 -1.18 -8.61 -9.53
N THR A 91 -2.05 -8.79 -10.52
CA THR A 91 -2.86 -7.72 -11.10
C THR A 91 -3.92 -7.19 -10.12
N GLY A 92 -4.21 -7.93 -9.03
CA GLY A 92 -5.32 -7.60 -8.12
C GLY A 92 -6.71 -7.75 -8.75
N THR A 93 -6.79 -7.96 -10.07
CA THR A 93 -8.00 -8.22 -10.85
C THR A 93 -8.22 -9.70 -11.15
N GLY A 94 -7.28 -10.58 -10.76
CA GLY A 94 -7.34 -12.02 -11.04
C GLY A 94 -7.09 -12.39 -12.52
N LEU A 95 -6.68 -11.42 -13.35
CA LEU A 95 -6.42 -11.62 -14.78
C LEU A 95 -4.92 -11.69 -15.07
N SER A 96 -4.49 -12.63 -15.91
CA SER A 96 -3.10 -12.78 -16.34
C SER A 96 -2.75 -11.71 -17.40
N GLY A 97 -2.20 -10.57 -16.96
CA GLY A 97 -1.76 -9.46 -17.81
C GLY A 97 -2.62 -8.22 -17.64
N GLY A 98 -1.98 -7.06 -17.49
CA GLY A 98 -2.71 -5.79 -17.40
C GLY A 98 -3.27 -5.33 -18.75
N GLY A 99 -3.96 -4.19 -18.76
CA GLY A 99 -4.77 -3.72 -19.89
C GLY A 99 -6.28 -3.73 -19.60
N SER A 100 -6.69 -4.17 -18.42
CA SER A 100 -8.09 -4.19 -17.98
C SER A 100 -8.62 -2.79 -17.72
N TYR A 101 -9.82 -2.49 -18.20
CA TYR A 101 -10.53 -1.24 -17.92
C TYR A 101 -11.28 -1.37 -16.61
N VAL A 102 -10.89 -0.57 -15.60
CA VAL A 102 -11.43 -0.65 -14.25
C VAL A 102 -11.91 0.72 -13.77
N ARG A 103 -12.99 0.72 -12.98
CA ARG A 103 -13.45 1.93 -12.28
C ARG A 103 -12.70 2.17 -10.97
N LYS A 104 -12.17 1.11 -10.35
CA LYS A 104 -11.29 1.18 -9.18
C LYS A 104 -9.94 0.57 -9.56
N LEU A 105 -8.86 1.32 -9.38
CA LEU A 105 -7.50 0.84 -9.58
C LEU A 105 -6.69 1.02 -8.30
N SER A 106 -6.05 -0.04 -7.82
CA SER A 106 -5.14 -0.02 -6.69
C SER A 106 -3.67 -0.10 -7.16
N ILE A 107 -2.88 0.94 -6.89
CA ILE A 107 -1.44 0.97 -7.19
C ILE A 107 -0.63 1.32 -5.94
N PRO A 108 0.62 0.86 -5.82
CA PRO A 108 1.48 1.31 -4.75
C PRO A 108 1.89 2.77 -4.96
N LYS A 109 2.06 3.55 -3.89
CA LYS A 109 2.40 4.98 -4.02
C LYS A 109 3.77 5.25 -4.66
N ASN A 110 4.65 4.25 -4.73
CA ASN A 110 5.94 4.29 -5.44
C ASN A 110 5.86 3.68 -6.85
N PHE A 111 4.68 3.53 -7.44
CA PHE A 111 4.56 3.05 -8.82
C PHE A 111 5.26 4.01 -9.79
N ALA A 112 6.23 3.48 -10.54
CA ALA A 112 7.04 4.20 -11.52
C ALA A 112 6.75 3.66 -12.92
N GLY A 113 5.75 4.22 -13.61
CA GLY A 113 5.32 3.68 -14.89
C GLY A 113 4.31 4.57 -15.59
N ARG A 114 3.59 4.03 -16.57
CA ARG A 114 2.53 4.75 -17.27
C ARG A 114 1.17 4.37 -16.70
N LEU A 115 0.35 5.38 -16.42
CA LEU A 115 -1.05 5.20 -16.07
C LEU A 115 -1.92 5.75 -17.21
N TYR A 116 -2.96 5.02 -17.58
CA TYR A 116 -3.82 5.38 -18.69
C TYR A 116 -5.22 5.70 -18.16
N VAL A 117 -5.76 6.84 -18.60
CA VAL A 117 -7.11 7.30 -18.28
C VAL A 117 -7.94 7.22 -19.56
N ALA A 118 -9.01 6.44 -19.52
CA ALA A 118 -9.89 6.22 -20.65
C ALA A 118 -11.26 6.87 -20.41
N GLY A 119 -11.88 7.33 -21.51
CA GLY A 119 -13.07 8.15 -21.44
C GLY A 119 -13.74 8.37 -22.78
N ILE A 120 -14.84 9.13 -22.76
CA ILE A 120 -15.59 9.53 -23.96
C ILE A 120 -15.07 10.89 -24.42
N ASN A 121 -14.96 11.06 -25.75
CA ASN A 121 -14.49 12.29 -26.42
C ASN A 121 -13.07 12.74 -26.05
N ILE A 122 -12.24 11.88 -25.46
CA ILE A 122 -10.85 12.22 -25.09
C ILE A 122 -10.04 12.70 -26.31
N GLY A 123 -10.32 12.19 -27.51
CA GLY A 123 -9.65 12.59 -28.75
C GLY A 123 -9.81 14.08 -29.09
N THR A 124 -10.84 14.75 -28.60
CA THR A 124 -11.04 16.20 -28.78
C THR A 124 -9.99 17.06 -28.04
N LEU A 125 -9.16 16.43 -27.22
CA LEU A 125 -8.10 17.09 -26.45
C LEU A 125 -6.71 16.95 -27.08
N SER A 126 -6.57 16.34 -28.26
CA SER A 126 -5.25 16.06 -28.89
C SER A 126 -4.38 17.30 -29.06
N ASP A 127 -5.00 18.44 -29.32
CA ASP A 127 -4.30 19.69 -29.65
C ASP A 127 -4.13 20.58 -28.41
N ARG A 128 -4.44 20.08 -27.21
CA ARG A 128 -4.38 20.84 -25.95
C ARG A 128 -3.33 20.27 -25.00
N HIS A 129 -2.70 21.15 -24.22
CA HIS A 129 -1.90 20.73 -23.07
C HIS A 129 -2.80 20.25 -21.95
N VAL A 130 -2.89 18.93 -21.79
CA VAL A 130 -3.73 18.28 -20.78
C VAL A 130 -2.92 17.93 -19.53
N ARG A 131 -3.49 18.18 -18.36
CA ARG A 131 -3.03 17.60 -17.09
C ARG A 131 -4.20 16.87 -16.44
N VAL A 132 -3.89 15.86 -15.65
CA VAL A 132 -4.85 15.15 -14.80
C VAL A 132 -4.54 15.45 -13.35
N ARG A 133 -5.54 15.90 -12.60
CA ARG A 133 -5.45 16.22 -11.19
C ARG A 133 -6.25 15.22 -10.38
N PHE A 134 -5.57 14.50 -9.50
CA PHE A 134 -6.16 13.59 -8.52
C PHE A 134 -6.29 14.33 -7.20
N LYS A 135 -7.47 14.30 -6.57
CA LYS A 135 -7.68 14.86 -5.23
C LYS A 135 -7.84 13.73 -4.23
N PHE A 136 -6.95 13.60 -3.26
CA PHE A 136 -6.92 12.45 -2.35
C PHE A 136 -7.58 12.71 -0.99
N GLY A 137 -8.35 11.72 -0.53
CA GLY A 137 -8.92 11.66 0.82
C GLY A 137 -10.01 12.70 1.13
N VAL A 138 -10.42 12.74 2.40
CA VAL A 138 -11.37 13.71 2.97
C VAL A 138 -10.87 15.16 2.81
N GLY A 139 -9.55 15.35 2.86
CA GLY A 139 -8.89 16.64 2.67
C GLY A 139 -8.80 17.10 1.20
N ARG A 140 -9.08 16.21 0.23
CA ARG A 140 -9.01 16.47 -1.21
C ARG A 140 -7.67 17.05 -1.67
N GLU A 141 -6.57 16.55 -1.12
CA GLU A 141 -5.20 17.01 -1.43
C GLU A 141 -4.88 16.76 -2.92
N PRO A 142 -4.56 17.80 -3.71
CA PRO A 142 -4.40 17.64 -5.16
C PRO A 142 -2.97 17.21 -5.55
N VAL A 143 -2.87 16.24 -6.45
CA VAL A 143 -1.64 15.93 -7.21
C VAL A 143 -1.95 16.05 -8.70
N THR A 144 -1.17 16.87 -9.40
CA THR A 144 -1.39 17.19 -10.80
C THR A 144 -0.26 16.63 -11.65
N ILE A 145 -0.61 15.92 -12.71
CA ILE A 145 0.32 15.17 -13.56
C ILE A 145 0.06 15.54 -15.02
N SER A 146 1.12 15.78 -15.79
CA SER A 146 1.02 16.03 -17.23
C SER A 146 0.53 14.78 -17.96
N GLY A 147 -0.42 14.98 -18.88
CA GLY A 147 -1.00 13.92 -19.69
C GLY A 147 -0.81 14.16 -21.17
N THR A 148 -0.57 13.08 -21.91
CA THR A 148 -0.49 13.08 -23.37
C THR A 148 -1.66 12.28 -23.94
N VAL A 149 -2.42 12.86 -24.87
CA VAL A 149 -3.49 12.15 -25.55
C VAL A 149 -2.88 11.24 -26.63
N THR A 150 -3.26 9.97 -26.62
CA THR A 150 -2.83 9.00 -27.64
C THR A 150 -3.96 8.03 -27.98
N GLN A 151 -3.76 7.18 -28.98
CA GLN A 151 -4.66 6.08 -29.30
C GLN A 151 -4.14 4.78 -28.70
N ALA A 152 -5.03 4.03 -28.05
CA ALA A 152 -4.80 2.66 -27.59
C ALA A 152 -5.68 1.68 -28.36
N PRO A 153 -5.29 0.40 -28.49
CA PRO A 153 -6.18 -0.64 -29.00
C PRO A 153 -7.46 -0.70 -28.17
N GLY A 154 -8.61 -0.76 -28.85
CA GLY A 154 -9.92 -0.96 -28.25
C GLY A 154 -10.19 -2.42 -27.89
N ILE A 155 -11.44 -2.71 -27.53
CA ILE A 155 -11.89 -4.06 -27.13
C ILE A 155 -11.67 -5.10 -28.26
N THR A 156 -11.62 -4.66 -29.51
CA THR A 156 -11.19 -5.47 -30.66
C THR A 156 -9.94 -4.88 -31.32
N PRO A 157 -9.06 -5.69 -31.94
CA PRO A 157 -7.86 -5.21 -32.63
C PRO A 157 -8.13 -4.22 -33.78
N GLN A 158 -9.38 -4.13 -34.25
CA GLN A 158 -9.80 -3.24 -35.34
C GLN A 158 -10.37 -1.90 -34.85
N THR A 159 -10.52 -1.72 -33.54
CA THR A 159 -11.01 -0.49 -32.92
C THR A 159 -9.88 0.20 -32.19
N SER A 160 -9.76 1.53 -32.30
CA SER A 160 -8.86 2.33 -31.45
C SER A 160 -9.66 3.26 -30.55
N VAL A 161 -9.16 3.50 -29.34
CA VAL A 161 -9.78 4.37 -28.34
C VAL A 161 -8.77 5.44 -27.94
N SER A 162 -9.21 6.70 -27.88
CA SER A 162 -8.38 7.79 -27.36
C SER A 162 -8.26 7.71 -25.84
N VAL A 163 -7.03 7.77 -25.34
CA VAL A 163 -6.69 7.69 -23.91
C VAL A 163 -5.73 8.81 -23.53
N ILE A 164 -5.75 9.23 -22.27
CA ILE A 164 -4.72 10.11 -21.70
C ILE A 164 -3.68 9.25 -21.01
N VAL A 165 -2.42 9.38 -21.41
CA VAL A 165 -1.29 8.70 -20.79
C VAL A 165 -0.61 9.66 -19.82
N LEU A 166 -0.48 9.21 -18.59
CA LEU A 166 0.22 9.89 -17.51
C LEU A 166 1.56 9.19 -17.27
N ASP A 167 2.63 9.98 -17.18
CA ASP A 167 3.95 9.49 -16.84
C ASP A 167 4.18 9.60 -15.33
N LEU A 168 4.23 8.46 -14.66
CA LEU A 168 4.44 8.33 -13.21
C LEU A 168 5.87 7.93 -12.86
N ARG A 169 6.82 7.91 -13.82
CA ARG A 169 8.23 7.54 -13.55
C ARG A 169 8.94 8.48 -12.57
N SER A 170 8.43 9.69 -12.38
CA SER A 170 8.88 10.62 -11.33
C SER A 170 8.32 10.28 -9.94
N GLU A 171 7.55 9.20 -9.81
CA GLU A 171 6.87 8.75 -8.59
C GLU A 171 6.07 9.88 -7.91
N PRO A 172 5.14 10.56 -8.62
CA PRO A 172 4.46 11.74 -8.12
C PRO A 172 3.61 11.50 -6.86
N PHE A 173 3.32 10.23 -6.55
CA PHE A 173 2.55 9.82 -5.38
C PHE A 173 3.42 9.40 -4.18
N ARG A 174 4.75 9.33 -4.31
CA ARG A 174 5.66 8.78 -3.28
C ARG A 174 5.50 9.43 -1.92
N ASN A 175 5.30 10.74 -1.91
CA ASN A 175 5.22 11.56 -0.70
C ASN A 175 3.78 11.76 -0.22
N ILE A 176 2.78 11.20 -0.89
CA ILE A 176 1.41 11.19 -0.36
C ILE A 176 1.39 10.31 0.89
N ARG A 177 0.84 10.85 1.96
CA ARG A 177 0.56 10.09 3.18
C ARG A 177 -0.61 9.14 2.95
N LEU A 178 -0.55 7.99 3.61
CA LEU A 178 -1.61 6.99 3.61
C LEU A 178 -2.32 6.96 4.99
N PRO A 179 -3.10 8.01 5.36
CA PRO A 179 -3.65 8.12 6.71
C PRO A 179 -4.89 7.23 6.94
N TYR A 180 -5.43 6.59 5.90
CA TYR A 180 -6.63 5.78 5.95
C TYR A 180 -6.29 4.29 5.94
N ASP A 181 -7.29 3.45 6.21
CA ASP A 181 -7.12 2.00 6.34
C ASP A 181 -7.95 1.25 5.28
N LEU A 182 -7.39 0.16 4.78
CA LEU A 182 -8.03 -0.78 3.88
C LEU A 182 -8.95 -1.70 4.67
N PHE A 183 -10.14 -1.92 4.12
CA PHE A 183 -11.11 -2.88 4.62
C PHE A 183 -11.33 -3.98 3.57
N ASP A 184 -11.36 -5.22 4.04
CA ASP A 184 -11.58 -6.41 3.26
C ASP A 184 -13.08 -6.75 3.27
N TYR A 185 -13.74 -6.47 2.14
CA TYR A 185 -15.16 -6.74 1.93
C TYR A 185 -15.41 -7.89 0.97
N ASN A 186 -14.41 -8.73 0.75
CA ASN A 186 -14.61 -10.00 0.07
C ASN A 186 -15.52 -10.92 0.89
N GLU A 187 -16.34 -11.70 0.19
CA GLU A 187 -17.19 -12.72 0.80
C GLU A 187 -16.39 -14.02 0.89
N TYR A 188 -16.16 -14.50 2.11
CA TYR A 188 -15.42 -15.73 2.37
C TYR A 188 -16.33 -16.78 2.99
N ASN A 189 -16.22 -18.01 2.49
CA ASN A 189 -16.67 -19.21 3.15
C ASN A 189 -15.46 -19.99 3.69
N PHE A 190 -14.95 -19.57 4.84
CA PHE A 190 -13.80 -20.24 5.48
C PHE A 190 -14.08 -21.70 5.85
N ALA A 191 -15.35 -22.08 6.05
CA ALA A 191 -15.73 -23.48 6.27
C ALA A 191 -15.49 -24.36 5.03
N ASN A 192 -15.48 -23.75 3.83
CA ASN A 192 -15.15 -24.42 2.57
C ASN A 192 -13.67 -24.28 2.19
N GLY A 193 -12.83 -23.72 3.06
CA GLY A 193 -11.38 -23.60 2.84
C GLY A 193 -10.93 -22.35 2.10
N ASP A 194 -11.78 -21.32 1.99
CA ASP A 194 -11.39 -20.04 1.42
C ASP A 194 -10.20 -19.45 2.20
N THR A 195 -9.37 -18.66 1.51
CA THR A 195 -8.22 -18.00 2.13
C THR A 195 -8.40 -16.48 2.07
N PRO A 196 -8.17 -15.77 3.19
CA PRO A 196 -8.29 -14.32 3.22
C PRO A 196 -7.22 -13.69 2.34
N VAL A 197 -7.56 -12.56 1.71
CA VAL A 197 -6.63 -11.95 0.77
C VAL A 197 -5.40 -11.41 1.50
N GLN A 198 -4.25 -11.53 0.86
CA GLN A 198 -2.95 -11.12 1.42
C GLN A 198 -2.31 -9.98 0.61
N ASP A 199 -2.82 -9.72 -0.59
CA ASP A 199 -2.35 -8.65 -1.46
C ASP A 199 -3.19 -7.38 -1.21
N ASN A 200 -2.51 -6.28 -0.87
CA ASN A 200 -3.17 -5.01 -0.58
C ASN A 200 -3.75 -4.32 -1.82
N ARG A 201 -3.56 -4.89 -3.01
CA ARG A 201 -4.11 -4.39 -4.28
C ARG A 201 -5.34 -5.13 -4.77
N ASP A 202 -5.81 -6.12 -4.01
CA ASP A 202 -7.01 -6.87 -4.35
C ASP A 202 -8.24 -5.96 -4.58
N THR A 203 -9.06 -6.35 -5.56
CA THR A 203 -10.23 -5.57 -6.00
C THR A 203 -11.39 -5.62 -5.02
N GLY A 204 -11.40 -6.50 -4.03
CA GLY A 204 -12.33 -6.49 -2.91
C GLY A 204 -11.92 -5.59 -1.74
N LEU A 205 -10.73 -4.95 -1.79
CA LEU A 205 -10.25 -4.07 -0.72
C LEU A 205 -10.63 -2.60 -0.93
N TYR A 206 -11.22 -1.96 0.07
CA TYR A 206 -11.70 -0.58 -0.02
C TYR A 206 -11.02 0.33 0.99
N CYS A 207 -10.46 1.43 0.51
CA CYS A 207 -9.86 2.45 1.35
C CYS A 207 -10.93 3.39 1.92
N ARG A 208 -11.13 3.37 3.23
CA ARG A 208 -12.11 4.23 3.91
C ARG A 208 -11.54 5.62 4.17
N GLY A 209 -11.54 6.46 3.14
CA GLY A 209 -10.93 7.79 3.19
C GLY A 209 -11.72 8.90 2.51
N LEU A 210 -12.98 8.70 2.15
CA LEU A 210 -13.78 9.67 1.41
C LEU A 210 -14.86 10.32 2.27
N ARG A 211 -15.30 11.50 1.86
CA ARG A 211 -16.58 12.04 2.30
C ARG A 211 -17.71 11.28 1.65
N VAL A 212 -18.88 11.26 2.28
CA VAL A 212 -20.03 10.52 1.73
C VAL A 212 -20.42 11.05 0.35
N GLU A 213 -20.34 12.35 0.10
CA GLU A 213 -20.63 12.92 -1.22
C GLU A 213 -19.64 12.52 -2.32
N ASP A 214 -18.43 12.08 -1.94
CA ASP A 214 -17.39 11.61 -2.87
C ASP A 214 -17.40 10.07 -3.00
N ASP A 215 -18.23 9.36 -2.23
CA ASP A 215 -18.32 7.91 -2.24
C ASP A 215 -19.26 7.43 -3.37
N PRO A 216 -18.75 6.72 -4.39
CA PRO A 216 -19.56 6.30 -5.54
C PRO A 216 -20.50 5.14 -5.21
N THR A 217 -20.37 4.56 -4.02
CA THR A 217 -21.25 3.51 -3.51
C THR A 217 -22.44 4.08 -2.71
N PHE A 218 -22.41 5.38 -2.40
CA PHE A 218 -23.52 6.10 -1.78
C PHE A 218 -24.59 6.45 -2.82
N GLN A 219 -25.86 6.11 -2.54
CA GLN A 219 -26.98 6.36 -3.44
C GLN A 219 -27.79 7.62 -3.09
N GLY A 220 -27.44 8.34 -2.02
CA GLY A 220 -28.04 9.65 -1.71
C GLY A 220 -29.32 9.62 -0.86
N VAL A 221 -29.79 8.45 -0.46
CA VAL A 221 -31.13 8.28 0.14
C VAL A 221 -31.08 7.69 1.55
N GLY A 222 -29.98 7.03 1.94
CA GLY A 222 -29.81 6.32 3.22
C GLY A 222 -28.70 6.85 4.13
N ALA A 223 -28.45 6.10 5.21
CA ALA A 223 -27.43 6.39 6.23
C ALA A 223 -26.13 5.61 5.98
N CYS A 224 -25.94 5.12 4.74
CA CYS A 224 -24.92 4.13 4.38
C CYS A 224 -25.04 2.81 5.13
N ASP A 225 -26.20 2.53 5.74
CA ASP A 225 -26.32 1.51 6.75
C ASP A 225 -26.78 0.15 6.20
N GLY A 226 -26.83 -0.07 4.89
CA GLY A 226 -27.26 -1.34 4.30
C GLY A 226 -28.59 -1.87 4.84
N ILE A 227 -29.40 -1.00 5.46
CA ILE A 227 -30.72 -1.33 5.98
C ILE A 227 -31.70 -0.65 5.03
N GLN A 228 -32.44 -1.46 4.30
CA GLN A 228 -33.62 -1.02 3.60
C GLN A 228 -34.68 -0.56 4.62
N SER A 229 -34.68 0.74 4.98
CA SER A 229 -35.66 1.29 5.91
C SER A 229 -37.10 1.27 5.34
N ASN A 230 -37.21 1.20 4.02
CA ASN A 230 -38.46 0.96 3.28
C ASN A 230 -38.14 0.30 1.93
N SER A 231 -39.11 -0.43 1.37
CA SER A 231 -38.98 -1.19 0.10
C SER A 231 -38.64 -0.36 -1.14
N SER A 232 -38.55 0.97 -1.02
CA SER A 232 -38.23 1.92 -2.09
C SER A 232 -36.80 2.48 -1.99
N GLN A 233 -36.06 2.17 -0.93
CA GLN A 233 -34.64 2.54 -0.78
C GLN A 233 -33.74 1.36 -1.16
N PRO A 234 -32.68 1.58 -1.95
CA PRO A 234 -31.67 0.56 -2.20
C PRO A 234 -30.83 0.32 -0.94
N ASP A 235 -30.28 -0.88 -0.80
CA ASP A 235 -29.25 -1.14 0.20
C ASP A 235 -28.01 -0.30 -0.14
N GLU A 236 -27.69 0.67 0.73
CA GLU A 236 -26.53 1.54 0.56
C GLU A 236 -25.36 1.04 1.40
N GLU A 237 -24.26 0.74 0.73
CA GLU A 237 -23.04 0.25 1.38
C GLU A 237 -21.93 1.26 1.08
N CYS A 238 -21.70 2.23 1.96
CA CYS A 238 -20.66 3.24 1.72
C CYS A 238 -19.27 2.68 2.00
N LEU A 239 -18.68 2.05 0.98
CA LEU A 239 -17.44 1.27 1.08
C LEU A 239 -16.19 2.15 1.24
N TYR A 240 -16.23 3.39 0.76
CA TYR A 240 -15.10 4.32 0.81
C TYR A 240 -15.23 5.40 1.88
N SER A 241 -16.43 5.57 2.43
CA SER A 241 -16.72 6.62 3.40
C SER A 241 -15.85 6.49 4.64
N TYR A 242 -15.27 7.62 5.03
CA TYR A 242 -14.22 7.71 6.02
C TYR A 242 -14.65 7.09 7.35
N ALA A 243 -13.80 6.17 7.78
CA ALA A 243 -13.79 5.53 9.08
C ALA A 243 -12.33 5.30 9.44
N LYS A 244 -11.99 5.38 10.73
CA LYS A 244 -10.66 5.01 11.17
C LYS A 244 -10.71 4.17 12.44
N ILE A 245 -10.08 3.01 12.36
CA ILE A 245 -9.84 2.12 13.49
C ILE A 245 -8.36 1.76 13.50
N LEU A 246 -7.80 1.53 14.68
CA LEU A 246 -6.39 1.16 14.81
C LEU A 246 -6.27 -0.07 15.70
N ASP A 247 -5.29 -0.93 15.39
CA ASP A 247 -4.88 -1.99 16.31
C ASP A 247 -4.43 -1.37 17.64
N GLN A 248 -4.77 -2.07 18.72
CA GLN A 248 -4.53 -1.66 20.09
C GLN A 248 -3.90 -2.80 20.89
N GLY A 249 -2.86 -2.46 21.64
CA GLY A 249 -2.32 -3.28 22.72
C GLY A 249 -3.08 -3.03 24.02
N LEU A 250 -2.38 -3.13 25.16
CA LEU A 250 -2.92 -2.65 26.43
C LEU A 250 -2.96 -1.10 26.47
N VAL A 251 -3.84 -0.55 27.30
CA VAL A 251 -3.94 0.90 27.51
C VAL A 251 -3.17 1.28 28.76
N LYS A 252 -2.11 2.08 28.61
CA LYS A 252 -1.28 2.55 29.72
C LYS A 252 -1.90 3.76 30.41
N GLN A 253 -1.89 3.78 31.74
CA GLN A 253 -2.18 4.99 32.50
C GLN A 253 -0.92 5.86 32.63
N SER A 254 -1.02 7.11 32.17
CA SER A 254 0.02 8.12 32.26
C SER A 254 -0.56 9.36 32.97
N GLY A 255 -0.41 9.42 34.29
CA GLY A 255 -1.09 10.42 35.11
C GLY A 255 -2.62 10.22 35.07
N SER A 256 -3.34 11.26 34.67
CA SER A 256 -4.80 11.23 34.45
C SER A 256 -5.20 10.77 33.04
N VAL A 257 -4.24 10.57 32.13
CA VAL A 257 -4.50 10.24 30.72
C VAL A 257 -4.32 8.75 30.48
N LYS A 258 -5.26 8.15 29.75
CA LYS A 258 -5.16 6.77 29.24
C LYS A 258 -4.62 6.81 27.82
N VAL A 259 -3.47 6.17 27.60
CA VAL A 259 -2.75 6.15 26.33
C VAL A 259 -2.75 4.73 25.78
N PRO A 260 -3.52 4.46 24.71
CA PRO A 260 -3.49 3.16 24.07
C PRO A 260 -2.15 2.88 23.39
N ILE A 261 -1.63 1.68 23.60
CA ILE A 261 -0.38 1.27 22.95
C ILE A 261 -0.66 0.83 21.53
N THR A 262 0.11 1.38 20.59
CA THR A 262 0.08 0.96 19.19
C THR A 262 1.05 -0.21 19.02
N PRO A 263 0.58 -1.39 18.59
CA PRO A 263 1.45 -2.54 18.41
C PRO A 263 2.55 -2.31 17.37
N SER A 264 3.73 -2.85 17.64
CA SER A 264 4.92 -2.77 16.78
C SER A 264 5.67 -4.09 16.62
N LEU A 265 5.28 -5.12 17.37
CA LEU A 265 5.83 -6.47 17.29
C LEU A 265 4.73 -7.50 17.01
N PRO A 266 4.99 -8.56 16.25
CA PRO A 266 4.00 -9.63 16.07
C PRO A 266 3.87 -10.49 17.33
N GLN A 267 2.82 -11.30 17.39
CA GLN A 267 2.53 -12.34 18.39
C GLN A 267 3.44 -13.57 18.20
N VAL A 268 4.74 -13.30 18.10
CA VAL A 268 5.84 -14.25 17.97
C VAL A 268 6.76 -14.04 19.15
N LYS A 269 7.27 -15.11 19.75
CA LYS A 269 8.19 -15.04 20.88
C LYS A 269 9.47 -14.27 20.48
N SER A 270 9.87 -13.28 21.27
CA SER A 270 11.01 -12.41 20.97
C SER A 270 12.32 -12.82 21.64
N VAL A 271 12.33 -13.51 22.79
CA VAL A 271 13.57 -13.81 23.54
C VAL A 271 13.75 -15.31 23.80
N THR A 272 14.90 -15.72 24.34
CA THR A 272 15.15 -17.09 24.80
C THR A 272 14.17 -17.47 25.94
N GLY A 273 13.42 -18.55 25.72
CA GLY A 273 12.36 -19.05 26.61
C GLY A 273 11.71 -20.29 25.99
N SER A 274 10.87 -21.05 26.68
CA SER A 274 10.27 -22.27 26.10
C SER A 274 8.96 -22.01 25.35
N ALA A 275 8.23 -20.94 25.70
CA ALA A 275 6.84 -20.71 25.28
C ALA A 275 6.56 -19.25 24.89
N TYR A 276 5.48 -19.00 24.14
CA TYR A 276 5.06 -17.65 23.75
C TYR A 276 4.63 -16.82 24.97
N TYR A 277 3.84 -17.37 25.90
CA TYR A 277 3.35 -16.62 27.06
C TYR A 277 4.45 -16.22 28.05
N GLN A 278 5.62 -16.84 27.97
CA GLN A 278 6.78 -16.64 28.85
C GLN A 278 7.74 -15.54 28.36
N ASP A 279 7.35 -14.74 27.37
CA ASP A 279 8.16 -13.64 26.86
C ASP A 279 8.28 -12.48 27.87
N TYR A 280 9.32 -11.65 27.70
CA TYR A 280 9.52 -10.49 28.56
C TYR A 280 8.41 -9.47 28.42
N MET A 281 8.05 -8.86 29.54
CA MET A 281 6.89 -7.98 29.62
C MET A 281 7.07 -6.70 28.80
N SER A 282 8.30 -6.17 28.78
CA SER A 282 8.72 -5.06 27.91
C SER A 282 8.44 -5.30 26.42
N GLN A 283 8.52 -6.55 25.96
CA GLN A 283 8.21 -6.95 24.58
C GLN A 283 6.74 -7.30 24.40
N LYS A 284 6.13 -8.00 25.38
CA LYS A 284 4.70 -8.40 25.35
C LYS A 284 3.77 -7.21 25.16
N ILE A 285 4.04 -6.11 25.85
CA ILE A 285 3.23 -4.89 25.77
C ILE A 285 3.20 -4.31 24.34
N LEU A 286 4.23 -4.55 23.53
CA LEU A 286 4.33 -4.05 22.15
C LEU A 286 3.64 -4.94 21.11
N LYS A 287 3.07 -6.07 21.53
CA LYS A 287 2.36 -7.01 20.65
C LYS A 287 0.88 -6.67 20.56
N PRO A 288 0.21 -6.96 19.43
CA PRO A 288 -1.22 -6.74 19.33
C PRO A 288 -1.97 -7.71 20.24
N LEU A 289 -3.11 -7.26 20.76
CA LEU A 289 -4.10 -8.15 21.33
C LEU A 289 -4.70 -9.00 20.19
N PRO A 290 -5.16 -10.24 20.46
CA PRO A 290 -5.82 -11.05 19.44
C PRO A 290 -7.01 -10.32 18.82
N ASP A 291 -7.19 -10.43 17.51
CA ASP A 291 -8.28 -9.76 16.78
C ASP A 291 -9.65 -10.31 17.21
N THR A 292 -9.65 -11.47 17.88
CA THR A 292 -10.79 -12.08 18.58
C THR A 292 -10.76 -11.77 20.08
N MET A 293 -11.94 -11.72 20.70
CA MET A 293 -12.08 -11.56 22.14
C MET A 293 -12.67 -12.84 22.76
N PRO A 294 -12.12 -13.34 23.89
CA PRO A 294 -12.80 -14.37 24.68
C PRO A 294 -14.16 -13.85 25.12
N THR A 295 -15.22 -14.64 24.90
CA THR A 295 -16.57 -14.33 25.37
C THR A 295 -17.15 -15.52 26.13
N THR A 296 -17.92 -15.25 27.18
CA THR A 296 -18.62 -16.31 27.96
C THR A 296 -20.07 -16.47 27.52
N ALA A 297 -20.63 -15.44 26.91
CA ALA A 297 -21.92 -15.40 26.24
C ALA A 297 -21.92 -14.22 25.24
N THR A 298 -22.96 -14.10 24.43
CA THR A 298 -23.12 -12.97 23.50
C THR A 298 -22.98 -11.64 24.23
N ASN A 299 -22.08 -10.79 23.73
CA ASN A 299 -21.77 -9.46 24.28
C ASN A 299 -21.17 -9.43 25.70
N ILE A 300 -20.76 -10.59 26.25
CA ILE A 300 -20.16 -10.69 27.58
C ILE A 300 -18.71 -11.16 27.45
N ALA A 301 -17.78 -10.30 27.88
CA ALA A 301 -16.35 -10.59 27.89
C ALA A 301 -16.02 -11.84 28.75
N GLY A 302 -15.00 -12.59 28.32
CA GLY A 302 -14.45 -13.74 29.03
C GLY A 302 -13.01 -13.50 29.47
N THR A 303 -12.45 -14.46 30.21
CA THR A 303 -11.08 -14.35 30.74
C THR A 303 -10.04 -14.30 29.62
N TYR A 304 -9.12 -13.33 29.70
CA TYR A 304 -8.03 -13.15 28.75
C TYR A 304 -6.67 -13.36 29.43
N LYS A 305 -5.91 -14.34 28.95
CA LYS A 305 -4.54 -14.63 29.39
C LYS A 305 -3.55 -13.79 28.59
N PHE A 306 -2.79 -12.93 29.26
CA PHE A 306 -1.82 -12.05 28.61
C PHE A 306 -0.39 -12.60 28.65
N SER A 307 0.03 -13.13 29.81
CA SER A 307 1.39 -13.64 30.03
C SER A 307 1.47 -14.71 31.11
N GLU A 308 2.57 -15.43 31.11
CA GLU A 308 3.03 -16.34 32.17
C GLU A 308 4.39 -15.90 32.69
N ALA A 309 4.76 -16.37 33.88
CA ALA A 309 6.11 -16.17 34.39
C ALA A 309 7.13 -16.91 33.49
N ALA A 310 8.21 -16.23 33.14
CA ALA A 310 9.30 -16.73 32.34
C ALA A 310 10.03 -17.84 33.09
N VAL A 311 10.60 -18.77 32.35
CA VAL A 311 11.36 -19.89 32.91
C VAL A 311 12.79 -19.81 32.36
N PRO A 312 13.83 -19.68 33.21
CA PRO A 312 13.79 -19.63 34.68
C PRO A 312 13.25 -18.30 35.26
N VAL A 313 12.67 -18.37 36.47
CA VAL A 313 11.78 -17.38 37.09
C VAL A 313 12.49 -16.16 37.71
N ASN A 314 13.67 -15.79 37.22
CA ASN A 314 14.58 -14.83 37.87
C ASN A 314 14.75 -13.51 37.11
N SER A 315 13.98 -13.25 36.04
CA SER A 315 13.95 -11.91 35.43
C SER A 315 12.92 -11.01 36.11
N SER A 316 13.31 -9.78 36.43
CA SER A 316 12.40 -8.73 36.93
C SER A 316 11.38 -8.26 35.89
N ASP A 317 11.56 -8.67 34.64
CA ASP A 317 10.72 -8.36 33.48
C ASP A 317 9.80 -9.54 33.10
N SER A 318 9.31 -10.26 34.12
CA SER A 318 8.37 -11.35 33.91
C SER A 318 7.30 -11.44 35.00
N SER A 319 6.05 -11.63 34.59
CA SER A 319 4.90 -11.76 35.49
C SER A 319 3.79 -12.54 34.81
N ALA A 320 3.08 -13.38 35.56
CA ALA A 320 1.85 -14.01 35.10
C ALA A 320 0.69 -13.02 35.18
N ILE A 321 0.08 -12.68 34.04
CA ILE A 321 -1.01 -11.71 33.96
C ILE A 321 -2.19 -12.35 33.24
N THR A 322 -3.34 -12.32 33.89
CA THR A 322 -4.63 -12.74 33.35
C THR A 322 -5.68 -11.72 33.77
N PHE A 323 -6.47 -11.26 32.80
CA PHE A 323 -7.62 -10.39 33.02
C PHE A 323 -8.86 -11.28 33.18
N THR A 324 -9.45 -11.31 34.37
CA THR A 324 -10.46 -12.32 34.76
C THR A 324 -11.87 -11.75 34.82
N TYR A 325 -12.80 -12.37 34.10
CA TYR A 325 -14.25 -12.11 34.21
C TYR A 325 -14.87 -13.05 35.27
N PRO A 326 -15.88 -12.63 36.07
CA PRO A 326 -16.59 -11.34 36.06
C PRO A 326 -15.99 -10.24 36.94
N THR A 327 -14.99 -10.56 37.76
CA THR A 327 -14.63 -9.72 38.90
C THR A 327 -13.70 -8.55 38.57
N SER A 328 -12.88 -8.63 37.50
CA SER A 328 -11.79 -7.65 37.33
C SER A 328 -11.18 -7.54 35.92
N ILE A 329 -11.85 -8.01 34.86
CA ILE A 329 -11.32 -7.92 33.49
C ILE A 329 -11.05 -6.46 33.05
N TRP A 330 -11.77 -5.52 33.64
CA TRP A 330 -11.66 -4.09 33.38
C TRP A 330 -10.73 -3.35 34.34
N ASP A 331 -10.29 -4.01 35.41
CA ASP A 331 -9.44 -3.41 36.42
C ASP A 331 -8.01 -3.27 35.89
N PRO A 332 -7.28 -2.21 36.30
CA PRO A 332 -5.91 -2.05 35.89
C PRO A 332 -5.01 -3.11 36.55
N VAL A 333 -4.06 -3.63 35.77
CA VAL A 333 -2.96 -4.47 36.25
C VAL A 333 -1.67 -3.66 36.25
N THR A 334 -0.86 -3.78 37.29
CA THR A 334 0.46 -3.14 37.35
C THR A 334 1.48 -3.96 36.57
N ILE A 335 2.13 -3.33 35.59
CA ILE A 335 3.14 -3.94 34.73
C ILE A 335 4.33 -2.98 34.66
N LEU A 336 5.53 -3.43 35.07
CA LEU A 336 6.74 -2.60 35.09
C LEU A 336 6.53 -1.24 35.80
N GLY A 337 5.80 -1.25 36.91
CA GLY A 337 5.51 -0.07 37.72
C GLY A 337 4.45 0.90 37.15
N SER A 338 3.84 0.59 36.00
CA SER A 338 2.73 1.37 35.41
C SER A 338 1.43 0.58 35.42
N GLN A 339 0.29 1.26 35.50
CA GLN A 339 -1.03 0.62 35.41
C GLN A 339 -1.46 0.44 33.93
N TYR A 340 -2.00 -0.72 33.60
CA TYR A 340 -2.48 -1.08 32.28
C TYR A 340 -3.89 -1.65 32.30
N TYR A 341 -4.70 -1.26 31.33
CA TYR A 341 -6.08 -1.73 31.17
C TYR A 341 -6.20 -2.60 29.91
N TYR A 342 -7.01 -3.64 29.99
CA TYR A 342 -7.46 -4.39 28.81
C TYR A 342 -8.73 -3.75 28.24
N ARG A 343 -8.67 -3.34 26.96
CA ARG A 343 -9.75 -2.62 26.26
C ARG A 343 -10.04 -3.19 24.87
N GLY A 344 -9.73 -4.47 24.68
CA GLY A 344 -9.89 -5.15 23.40
C GLY A 344 -8.89 -4.69 22.32
N PRO A 345 -8.94 -5.34 21.15
CA PRO A 345 -7.89 -5.27 20.13
C PRO A 345 -7.95 -4.04 19.23
N TYR A 346 -9.05 -3.30 19.21
CA TYR A 346 -9.20 -2.14 18.35
C TYR A 346 -9.63 -0.92 19.16
N ARG A 347 -9.14 0.24 18.72
CA ARG A 347 -9.64 1.55 19.16
C ARG A 347 -10.31 2.27 18.02
N LEU A 348 -11.33 3.05 18.34
CA LEU A 348 -12.01 3.88 17.37
C LEU A 348 -11.29 5.24 17.33
N VAL A 349 -11.05 5.77 16.13
CA VAL A 349 -10.32 7.03 15.99
C VAL A 349 -11.21 8.06 15.34
N ASN A 350 -11.40 9.18 16.04
CA ASN A 350 -12.10 10.34 15.52
C ASN A 350 -13.52 10.00 15.04
N SER A 351 -14.26 9.21 15.83
CA SER A 351 -15.58 8.71 15.48
C SER A 351 -16.62 9.80 15.19
N GLY A 352 -16.43 11.00 15.75
CA GLY A 352 -17.26 12.18 15.47
C GLY A 352 -17.09 12.76 14.07
N GLU A 353 -15.98 12.48 13.38
CA GLU A 353 -15.68 12.97 12.02
C GLU A 353 -15.95 11.90 10.94
N TRP A 354 -16.38 10.69 11.36
CA TRP A 354 -16.72 9.62 10.43
C TRP A 354 -17.85 10.05 9.51
N GLN A 355 -17.76 9.63 8.25
CA GLN A 355 -18.63 10.16 7.21
C GLN A 355 -19.92 9.32 7.07
N PHE A 356 -19.99 8.16 7.71
CA PHE A 356 -21.17 7.29 7.71
C PHE A 356 -21.99 7.45 9.00
N LYS A 357 -23.27 7.05 8.96
CA LYS A 357 -24.21 7.19 10.10
C LYS A 357 -24.79 5.85 10.56
N PHE A 358 -23.92 4.86 10.75
CA PHE A 358 -24.36 3.52 11.14
C PHE A 358 -24.95 3.55 12.56
N ALA A 359 -26.12 2.97 12.75
CA ALA A 359 -26.63 2.70 14.10
C ALA A 359 -25.82 1.58 14.81
N LYS A 360 -25.23 0.66 14.04
CA LYS A 360 -24.40 -0.46 14.50
C LYS A 360 -23.10 -0.53 13.70
N LEU A 361 -21.96 -0.66 14.38
CA LEU A 361 -20.65 -0.77 13.72
C LEU A 361 -20.32 -2.20 13.26
N ASP A 362 -21.10 -3.18 13.71
CA ASP A 362 -21.02 -4.58 13.36
C ASP A 362 -22.07 -5.01 12.33
N GLY A 363 -21.72 -5.95 11.46
CA GLY A 363 -22.61 -6.53 10.45
C GLY A 363 -21.96 -6.65 9.07
N PRO A 364 -22.70 -7.10 8.04
CA PRO A 364 -22.20 -7.21 6.68
C PRO A 364 -21.67 -5.87 6.17
N LYS A 365 -20.43 -5.87 5.63
CA LYS A 365 -19.75 -4.69 5.07
C LYS A 365 -19.69 -3.47 6.00
N ARG A 366 -19.74 -3.70 7.32
CA ARG A 366 -19.50 -2.68 8.35
C ARG A 366 -18.01 -2.58 8.69
N LEU A 367 -17.69 -2.08 9.88
CA LEU A 367 -16.31 -2.05 10.36
C LEU A 367 -15.92 -3.37 11.04
N PHE A 368 -16.88 -4.04 11.67
CA PHE A 368 -16.69 -5.28 12.41
C PHE A 368 -17.67 -6.36 11.96
N LYS A 369 -17.30 -7.63 12.11
CA LYS A 369 -18.21 -8.76 11.86
C LYS A 369 -19.41 -8.70 12.78
N GLU A 370 -20.54 -9.22 12.32
CA GLU A 370 -21.80 -9.25 13.08
C GLU A 370 -21.60 -9.80 14.51
N ASN A 371 -22.23 -9.17 15.51
CA ASN A 371 -22.14 -9.53 16.93
C ASN A 371 -20.72 -9.52 17.51
N SER A 372 -19.78 -8.82 16.89
CA SER A 372 -18.39 -8.75 17.37
C SER A 372 -18.15 -7.55 18.28
N TRP A 373 -18.87 -7.53 19.40
CA TRP A 373 -18.74 -6.51 20.44
C TRP A 373 -19.03 -7.07 21.83
N VAL A 374 -18.55 -6.39 22.88
CA VAL A 374 -18.92 -6.65 24.28
C VAL A 374 -19.21 -5.35 25.00
N ASP A 375 -20.11 -5.42 25.98
CA ASP A 375 -20.37 -4.29 26.88
C ASP A 375 -19.28 -4.18 27.95
N TYR A 376 -18.93 -2.94 28.30
CA TYR A 376 -18.12 -2.68 29.49
C TYR A 376 -18.70 -1.52 30.33
N PRO A 377 -18.55 -1.58 31.67
CA PRO A 377 -19.15 -0.61 32.57
C PRO A 377 -18.40 0.73 32.56
N ILE A 378 -19.12 1.83 32.30
CA ILE A 378 -18.58 3.21 32.33
C ILE A 378 -18.07 3.59 33.73
N TYR A 379 -18.77 3.17 34.79
CA TYR A 379 -18.52 3.65 36.15
C TYR A 379 -17.26 3.06 36.81
N MET A 380 -16.74 1.94 36.30
CA MET A 380 -15.57 1.28 36.90
C MET A 380 -14.26 1.73 36.27
N THR A 381 -14.30 2.46 35.15
CA THR A 381 -13.11 2.75 34.37
C THR A 381 -13.21 4.13 33.73
N SER A 382 -12.21 5.02 33.98
CA SER A 382 -12.15 6.31 33.28
C SER A 382 -12.25 6.11 31.75
N PRO A 383 -13.05 6.91 31.03
CA PRO A 383 -13.23 6.76 29.60
C PRO A 383 -11.89 6.91 28.86
N LEU A 384 -11.74 6.17 27.77
CA LEU A 384 -10.76 6.45 26.73
C LEU A 384 -11.15 7.75 26.00
N PRO A 385 -10.18 8.42 25.35
CA PRO A 385 -10.46 9.63 24.58
C PRO A 385 -11.53 9.46 23.48
N ASP A 386 -11.73 8.23 22.99
CA ASP A 386 -12.69 7.87 21.93
C ASP A 386 -14.03 7.35 22.45
N ASP A 387 -14.21 7.22 23.77
CA ASP A 387 -15.48 6.81 24.34
C ASP A 387 -16.53 7.91 24.22
N SER A 388 -17.77 7.51 23.91
CA SER A 388 -18.93 8.40 23.98
C SER A 388 -19.07 8.92 25.41
N GLN A 389 -18.91 10.23 25.61
CA GLN A 389 -19.13 10.87 26.91
C GLN A 389 -20.62 11.04 27.26
N THR A 390 -21.54 10.54 26.41
CA THR A 390 -22.99 10.67 26.64
C THR A 390 -23.54 9.46 27.39
N ALA A 391 -23.83 9.64 28.68
CA ALA A 391 -24.64 8.69 29.45
C ALA A 391 -26.10 8.69 28.91
N PRO A 392 -26.81 7.54 28.87
CA PRO A 392 -26.59 6.30 29.61
C PRO A 392 -26.25 5.09 28.71
N VAL A 393 -25.43 5.26 27.67
CA VAL A 393 -25.14 4.17 26.74
C VAL A 393 -24.03 3.28 27.29
N GLN A 394 -24.26 1.96 27.46
CA GLN A 394 -23.19 1.01 27.72
C GLN A 394 -22.12 1.15 26.63
N ASN A 395 -20.87 1.38 27.03
CA ASN A 395 -19.80 1.49 26.05
C ASN A 395 -19.46 0.10 25.51
N LYS A 396 -19.16 0.06 24.21
CA LYS A 396 -18.88 -1.18 23.49
C LYS A 396 -17.40 -1.28 23.13
N ILE A 397 -16.81 -2.44 23.37
CA ILE A 397 -15.51 -2.83 22.80
C ILE A 397 -15.78 -3.72 21.61
N TYR A 398 -15.16 -3.42 20.47
CA TYR A 398 -15.34 -4.19 19.24
C TYR A 398 -14.13 -5.11 18.98
N TYR A 399 -14.39 -6.24 18.33
CA TYR A 399 -13.40 -7.22 17.87
C TYR A 399 -13.79 -7.75 16.49
N ASN A 400 -12.99 -8.63 15.88
CA ASN A 400 -13.18 -9.15 14.51
C ASN A 400 -13.45 -8.05 13.48
N SER A 401 -12.49 -7.14 13.32
CA SER A 401 -12.58 -6.10 12.31
C SER A 401 -12.48 -6.64 10.89
N TYR A 402 -13.10 -5.94 9.93
CA TYR A 402 -12.84 -6.12 8.50
C TYR A 402 -11.53 -5.44 8.03
N MET A 403 -10.73 -4.86 8.93
CA MET A 403 -9.47 -4.21 8.59
C MET A 403 -8.49 -5.21 7.95
N PHE A 404 -7.97 -4.85 6.79
CA PHE A 404 -7.08 -5.71 6.03
C PHE A 404 -5.65 -5.79 6.64
N PRO A 405 -4.99 -6.97 6.55
CA PRO A 405 -5.58 -8.26 6.23
C PRO A 405 -6.43 -8.79 7.40
N LEU A 406 -7.40 -9.66 7.13
CA LEU A 406 -8.21 -10.29 8.18
C LEU A 406 -7.39 -11.28 9.02
N ALA A 407 -6.56 -12.07 8.35
CA ALA A 407 -5.60 -12.99 8.96
C ALA A 407 -4.35 -13.07 8.07
N THR A 408 -3.24 -13.57 8.62
CA THR A 408 -1.96 -13.66 7.92
C THR A 408 -1.23 -14.95 8.25
N LYS A 409 -0.26 -15.33 7.41
CA LYS A 409 0.77 -16.30 7.76
C LYS A 409 2.12 -15.61 7.74
N LEU A 410 2.92 -15.76 8.78
CA LEU A 410 4.28 -15.24 8.82
C LEU A 410 5.25 -16.34 8.45
N ASP A 411 6.36 -15.99 7.81
CA ASP A 411 7.48 -16.90 7.61
C ASP A 411 8.48 -16.71 8.75
N LEU A 412 8.71 -17.76 9.54
CA LEU A 412 9.49 -17.72 10.77
C LEU A 412 10.55 -18.82 10.78
N THR A 413 11.60 -18.62 11.58
CA THR A 413 12.60 -19.64 11.89
C THR A 413 12.04 -20.82 12.69
N ALA A 414 12.77 -21.94 12.69
CA ALA A 414 12.41 -23.13 13.47
C ALA A 414 12.44 -22.85 14.98
N ASN A 415 11.65 -23.62 15.73
CA ASN A 415 11.53 -23.61 17.20
C ASN A 415 11.07 -22.27 17.80
N VAL A 416 10.33 -21.48 17.01
CA VAL A 416 9.73 -20.23 17.46
C VAL A 416 8.27 -20.44 17.86
N ALA A 417 7.96 -20.14 19.13
CA ALA A 417 6.60 -20.14 19.64
C ALA A 417 5.84 -18.88 19.21
N HIS A 418 4.58 -19.03 18.82
CA HIS A 418 3.73 -17.95 18.30
C HIS A 418 2.25 -18.25 18.55
N LEU A 419 1.37 -17.25 18.41
CA LEU A 419 -0.08 -17.47 18.47
C LEU A 419 -0.65 -17.69 17.06
N ALA A 420 -1.26 -18.85 16.82
CA ALA A 420 -1.90 -19.16 15.55
C ALA A 420 -3.04 -20.19 15.69
N SER A 421 -3.76 -20.44 14.60
CA SER A 421 -4.82 -21.45 14.50
C SER A 421 -4.82 -22.11 13.12
N ASN A 422 -5.27 -23.37 13.06
CA ASN A 422 -5.48 -24.07 11.79
C ASN A 422 -6.60 -23.43 10.96
N ASP A 423 -7.58 -22.83 11.64
CA ASP A 423 -8.74 -22.21 11.02
C ASP A 423 -8.58 -20.69 11.01
N VAL A 424 -8.94 -20.04 9.90
CA VAL A 424 -8.84 -18.58 9.75
C VAL A 424 -9.62 -17.85 10.85
N GLU A 425 -10.79 -18.36 11.24
CA GLU A 425 -11.62 -17.80 12.30
C GLU A 425 -11.45 -18.48 13.66
N GLY A 426 -10.58 -19.50 13.74
CA GLY A 426 -10.36 -20.27 14.95
C GLY A 426 -9.62 -19.47 16.02
N ILE A 427 -9.86 -19.80 17.29
CA ILE A 427 -9.15 -19.20 18.43
C ILE A 427 -7.64 -19.42 18.26
N ARG A 428 -6.85 -18.36 18.41
CA ARG A 428 -5.39 -18.46 18.37
C ARG A 428 -4.89 -19.07 19.66
N THR A 429 -4.09 -20.12 19.52
CA THR A 429 -3.43 -20.80 20.63
C THR A 429 -1.94 -20.79 20.42
N GLU A 430 -1.18 -21.13 21.46
CA GLU A 430 0.27 -21.23 21.31
C GLU A 430 0.62 -22.41 20.38
N GLN A 431 1.42 -22.10 19.37
CA GLN A 431 1.91 -23.01 18.35
C GLN A 431 3.43 -22.87 18.26
N GLY A 432 4.09 -23.88 17.72
CA GLY A 432 5.53 -23.87 17.46
C GLY A 432 5.82 -24.47 16.08
N LEU A 433 6.87 -23.97 15.44
CA LEU A 433 7.40 -24.55 14.21
C LEU A 433 8.54 -25.51 14.56
N SER A 434 8.50 -26.76 14.14
CA SER A 434 9.63 -27.70 14.31
C SER A 434 10.74 -27.46 13.28
N VAL A 435 10.38 -26.94 12.12
CA VAL A 435 11.26 -26.52 11.03
C VAL A 435 10.84 -25.12 10.57
N ALA A 436 11.77 -24.35 10.01
CA ALA A 436 11.43 -23.02 9.55
C ALA A 436 10.40 -23.05 8.42
N GLY A 437 9.56 -22.01 8.35
CA GLY A 437 8.55 -21.87 7.32
C GLY A 437 7.36 -21.04 7.76
N LYS A 438 6.26 -21.18 7.02
CA LYS A 438 5.03 -20.42 7.28
C LYS A 438 4.31 -20.93 8.53
N THR A 439 3.87 -20.01 9.37
CA THR A 439 2.96 -20.28 10.48
C THR A 439 1.61 -20.81 9.97
N LEU A 440 0.83 -21.32 10.92
CA LEU A 440 -0.62 -21.40 10.76
C LEU A 440 -1.23 -19.98 10.70
N TRP A 441 -2.57 -19.87 10.64
CA TRP A 441 -3.22 -18.56 10.56
C TRP A 441 -3.04 -17.76 11.85
N MET A 442 -2.36 -16.63 11.72
CA MET A 442 -2.24 -15.61 12.75
C MET A 442 -3.26 -14.48 12.49
N ASP A 443 -3.54 -13.67 13.50
CA ASP A 443 -4.40 -12.50 13.34
C ASP A 443 -3.77 -11.45 12.41
N GLY A 444 -4.62 -10.73 11.66
CA GLY A 444 -4.18 -9.72 10.71
C GLY A 444 -3.34 -8.59 11.32
N SER A 445 -3.58 -8.28 12.60
CA SER A 445 -2.79 -7.32 13.37
C SER A 445 -1.30 -7.66 13.42
N ASN A 446 -0.93 -8.93 13.27
CA ASN A 446 0.47 -9.35 13.18
C ASN A 446 1.15 -8.79 11.92
N ALA A 447 0.48 -8.87 10.77
CA ALA A 447 0.99 -8.32 9.52
C ALA A 447 1.07 -6.80 9.60
N ARG A 448 0.06 -6.13 10.17
CA ARG A 448 0.04 -4.67 10.34
C ARG A 448 1.13 -4.18 11.30
N ALA A 449 1.32 -4.85 12.43
CA ALA A 449 2.40 -4.53 13.38
C ALA A 449 3.78 -4.71 12.74
N GLN A 450 4.00 -5.81 12.01
CA GLN A 450 5.28 -6.11 11.38
C GLN A 450 5.60 -5.22 10.17
N SER A 451 4.58 -4.73 9.47
CA SER A 451 4.76 -3.92 8.26
C SER A 451 4.85 -2.42 8.52
N ARG A 452 4.88 -1.96 9.78
CA ARG A 452 4.86 -0.53 10.09
C ARG A 452 6.16 0.18 9.70
N ASN A 453 6.07 1.27 8.94
CA ASN A 453 7.20 2.14 8.59
C ASN A 453 7.35 3.35 9.54
N THR A 454 8.31 4.24 9.24
CA THR A 454 8.58 5.45 10.03
C THR A 454 7.47 6.48 9.96
N ASP A 455 6.67 6.48 8.89
CA ASP A 455 5.48 7.32 8.72
C ASP A 455 4.24 6.72 9.41
N LEU A 456 4.43 5.63 10.17
CA LEU A 456 3.40 4.83 10.85
C LEU A 456 2.41 4.13 9.89
N GLU A 457 2.71 4.07 8.59
CA GLU A 457 1.96 3.33 7.58
C GLU A 457 2.29 1.82 7.68
N HIS A 458 1.29 0.96 7.49
CA HIS A 458 1.42 -0.50 7.45
C HIS A 458 0.79 -1.08 6.18
N ILE A 459 0.79 -2.41 6.03
CA ILE A 459 0.32 -3.09 4.82
C ILE A 459 -1.14 -2.74 4.44
N GLY A 460 -1.98 -2.51 5.46
CA GLY A 460 -3.35 -2.02 5.30
C GLY A 460 -3.52 -0.50 5.20
N SER A 461 -2.46 0.31 5.16
CA SER A 461 -2.59 1.76 5.00
C SER A 461 -2.84 2.15 3.54
N CYS A 462 -3.71 3.12 3.33
CA CYS A 462 -4.12 3.58 2.00
C CYS A 462 -4.50 5.05 1.93
N ASN A 463 -4.69 5.51 0.69
CA ASN A 463 -5.38 6.74 0.35
C ASN A 463 -6.19 6.52 -0.94
N VAL A 464 -7.21 7.32 -1.20
CA VAL A 464 -8.09 7.14 -2.37
C VAL A 464 -8.52 8.48 -2.94
N SER A 465 -8.60 8.56 -4.27
CA SER A 465 -9.02 9.78 -4.95
C SER A 465 -10.51 10.07 -4.70
N SER A 466 -10.80 11.19 -4.07
CA SER A 466 -12.15 11.78 -4.03
C SER A 466 -12.65 12.06 -5.45
N THR A 467 -11.85 12.78 -6.25
CA THR A 467 -12.17 13.13 -7.63
C THR A 467 -10.94 12.98 -8.53
N ILE A 468 -11.18 12.71 -9.81
CA ILE A 468 -10.19 12.77 -10.88
C ILE A 468 -10.65 13.84 -11.87
N GLU A 469 -9.79 14.83 -12.13
CA GLU A 469 -10.12 15.99 -12.95
C GLU A 469 -9.18 16.07 -14.15
N ILE A 470 -9.74 16.31 -15.35
CA ILE A 470 -8.96 16.71 -16.52
C ILE A 470 -8.93 18.23 -16.54
N ILE A 471 -7.74 18.80 -16.53
CA ILE A 471 -7.52 20.25 -16.63
C ILE A 471 -6.75 20.58 -17.90
N ALA A 472 -7.10 21.72 -18.51
CA ALA A 472 -6.34 22.31 -19.60
C ALA A 472 -6.04 23.77 -19.29
N LYS A 473 -5.20 24.36 -20.13
CA LYS A 473 -4.93 25.79 -20.10
C LYS A 473 -5.80 26.52 -21.12
N ASP A 474 -6.34 27.66 -20.72
CA ASP A 474 -6.96 28.62 -21.64
C ASP A 474 -5.89 29.38 -22.45
N ASP A 475 -6.33 30.25 -23.37
CA ASP A 475 -5.45 31.08 -24.20
C ASP A 475 -4.59 32.06 -23.38
N ASN A 476 -4.97 32.30 -22.11
CA ASN A 476 -4.24 33.14 -21.15
C ASN A 476 -3.34 32.32 -20.20
N ALA A 477 -3.15 31.03 -20.49
CA ALA A 477 -2.39 30.06 -19.69
C ALA A 477 -2.95 29.76 -18.28
N ASN A 478 -4.20 30.10 -18.00
CA ASN A 478 -4.90 29.76 -16.77
C ASN A 478 -5.51 28.37 -16.82
N ASP A 479 -5.52 27.70 -15.67
CA ASP A 479 -6.06 26.35 -15.54
C ASP A 479 -7.58 26.38 -15.46
N TYR A 480 -8.26 25.61 -16.31
CA TYR A 480 -9.70 25.36 -16.20
C TYR A 480 -10.00 23.86 -16.25
N ILE A 481 -11.11 23.46 -15.62
CA ILE A 481 -11.53 22.06 -15.53
C ILE A 481 -12.38 21.71 -16.75
N ILE A 482 -11.99 20.66 -17.47
CA ILE A 482 -12.73 20.12 -18.62
C ILE A 482 -13.71 19.04 -18.18
N ALA A 483 -13.24 18.13 -17.31
CA ALA A 483 -14.02 16.98 -16.87
C ALA A 483 -13.70 16.66 -15.41
N VAL A 484 -14.69 16.15 -14.69
CA VAL A 484 -14.58 15.65 -13.32
C VAL A 484 -15.23 14.28 -13.27
N ALA A 485 -14.55 13.31 -12.66
CA ALA A 485 -15.13 12.02 -12.33
C ALA A 485 -15.05 11.76 -10.83
N ASN A 486 -16.18 11.32 -10.29
CA ASN A 486 -16.35 10.91 -8.90
C ASN A 486 -16.54 9.39 -8.79
N ASP A 487 -16.96 8.73 -9.86
CA ASP A 487 -17.22 7.28 -9.96
C ASP A 487 -15.97 6.45 -10.25
N VAL A 488 -14.91 7.08 -10.74
CA VAL A 488 -13.61 6.44 -10.99
C VAL A 488 -12.63 6.74 -9.85
N LYS A 489 -12.03 5.69 -9.28
CA LYS A 489 -11.19 5.74 -8.09
C LYS A 489 -9.79 5.21 -8.35
N LEU A 490 -8.79 6.04 -8.05
CA LEU A 490 -7.41 5.63 -7.86
C LEU A 490 -7.16 5.45 -6.36
N GLN A 491 -6.87 4.22 -5.96
CA GLN A 491 -6.48 3.86 -4.61
C GLN A 491 -4.96 3.68 -4.55
N LEU A 492 -4.33 4.45 -3.66
CA LEU A 492 -2.92 4.34 -3.34
C LEU A 492 -2.76 3.44 -2.12
N VAL A 493 -1.85 2.48 -2.23
CA VAL A 493 -1.51 1.57 -1.12
C VAL A 493 -0.03 1.67 -0.80
N ARG A 494 0.37 1.00 0.29
CA ARG A 494 1.75 0.98 0.77
C ARG A 494 2.73 0.64 -0.38
N PRO A 495 3.91 1.28 -0.43
CA PRO A 495 4.95 0.93 -1.37
C PRO A 495 5.24 -0.57 -1.41
N THR A 496 5.53 -1.08 -2.59
CA THR A 496 6.04 -2.45 -2.77
C THR A 496 7.55 -2.43 -2.93
N GLN A 497 8.21 -3.56 -2.62
CA GLN A 497 9.64 -3.76 -2.91
C GLN A 497 9.92 -3.79 -4.43
N TYR A 498 8.90 -4.08 -5.23
CA TYR A 498 9.00 -4.23 -6.67
C TYR A 498 9.08 -2.86 -7.35
N ARG A 499 10.24 -2.61 -7.93
CA ARG A 499 10.51 -1.46 -8.79
C ARG A 499 9.89 -1.74 -10.14
N THR A 500 9.26 -0.74 -10.72
CA THR A 500 9.15 -0.66 -12.16
C THR A 500 10.22 0.32 -12.65
N ASP A 501 11.01 -0.15 -13.61
CA ASP A 501 11.99 0.50 -14.49
C ASP A 501 13.25 1.28 -14.01
N THR A 502 13.45 1.76 -12.77
CA THR A 502 14.79 2.32 -12.41
C THR A 502 15.26 2.11 -10.98
N GLY A 503 16.16 1.15 -10.78
CA GLY A 503 17.46 1.44 -10.17
C GLY A 503 17.67 1.49 -8.64
N ASN A 504 17.39 2.61 -7.96
CA ASN A 504 17.82 2.83 -6.56
C ASN A 504 16.73 3.16 -5.49
N GLU A 505 16.90 2.52 -4.32
CA GLU A 505 16.28 2.72 -2.99
C GLU A 505 14.75 2.60 -2.74
N VAL A 506 14.31 1.45 -2.19
CA VAL A 506 13.26 1.34 -1.13
C VAL A 506 13.50 0.07 -0.27
N LEU A 507 14.71 -0.11 0.29
CA LEU A 507 15.01 -1.29 1.12
C LEU A 507 14.55 -1.06 2.57
N TYR A 508 14.95 0.05 3.21
CA TYR A 508 14.77 0.23 4.66
C TYR A 508 13.30 0.27 5.17
N THR A 509 12.38 0.96 4.47
CA THR A 509 10.98 1.14 4.92
C THR A 509 10.05 -0.02 4.54
N ASN A 510 10.51 -0.94 3.69
CA ASN A 510 9.75 -2.09 3.24
C ASN A 510 10.03 -3.37 4.05
N PHE A 511 11.11 -3.39 4.84
CA PHE A 511 11.42 -4.55 5.67
C PHE A 511 10.46 -4.70 6.86
N LYS A 512 10.13 -5.96 7.15
CA LYS A 512 9.43 -6.40 8.37
C LYS A 512 10.14 -5.83 9.59
N SER A 513 9.41 -5.28 10.56
CA SER A 513 9.98 -4.93 11.86
C SER A 513 10.24 -6.20 12.69
N CYS A 514 11.23 -6.13 13.55
CA CYS A 514 11.60 -7.22 14.44
C CYS A 514 12.25 -6.69 15.72
N SER A 515 12.23 -7.47 16.79
CA SER A 515 13.06 -7.23 17.99
C SER A 515 14.10 -8.33 18.21
N SER A 516 13.99 -9.45 17.47
CA SER A 516 14.96 -10.53 17.43
C SER A 516 14.83 -11.33 16.14
N ASN A 517 15.80 -12.21 15.87
CA ASN A 517 15.82 -13.09 14.70
C ASN A 517 14.60 -14.02 14.64
N ALA A 518 13.94 -14.28 15.77
CA ALA A 518 12.72 -15.10 15.83
C ALA A 518 11.53 -14.47 15.07
N GLY A 519 11.51 -13.14 14.94
CA GLY A 519 10.48 -12.40 14.19
C GLY A 519 10.75 -12.34 12.67
N CYS A 520 11.82 -12.96 12.18
CA CYS A 520 12.25 -12.92 10.79
C CYS A 520 12.25 -14.33 10.16
N GLY A 521 12.24 -14.40 8.83
CA GLY A 521 12.29 -15.66 8.08
C GLY A 521 13.62 -16.40 8.22
N SER A 522 13.69 -17.65 7.74
CA SER A 522 14.89 -18.51 7.90
C SER A 522 16.17 -17.97 7.25
N SER A 523 16.03 -17.20 6.19
CA SER A 523 17.12 -16.53 5.48
C SER A 523 17.20 -15.04 5.83
N GLU A 524 16.57 -14.61 6.92
CA GLU A 524 16.55 -13.22 7.36
C GLU A 524 17.17 -13.07 8.77
N CYS A 525 17.86 -11.95 9.01
CA CYS A 525 18.37 -11.54 10.32
C CYS A 525 17.67 -10.26 10.79
N CYS A 526 17.38 -10.16 12.08
CA CYS A 526 16.92 -8.92 12.70
C CYS A 526 18.09 -7.97 12.98
N PHE A 527 18.15 -6.85 12.26
CA PHE A 527 19.17 -5.82 12.45
C PHE A 527 18.54 -4.42 12.38
N ASN A 528 18.86 -3.56 13.36
CA ASN A 528 18.24 -2.23 13.54
C ASN A 528 16.69 -2.28 13.51
N ASN A 529 16.11 -3.26 14.23
CA ASN A 529 14.68 -3.52 14.31
C ASN A 529 14.00 -3.82 12.96
N ARG A 530 14.74 -4.30 11.96
CA ARG A 530 14.24 -4.72 10.64
C ARG A 530 14.78 -6.10 10.25
N CYS A 531 13.98 -6.91 9.56
CA CYS A 531 14.42 -8.18 9.00
C CYS A 531 15.13 -7.94 7.66
N TRP A 532 16.41 -8.29 7.60
CA TRP A 532 17.26 -8.20 6.41
C TRP A 532 17.59 -9.58 5.90
N ASP A 533 17.70 -9.75 4.59
CA ASP A 533 18.19 -11.00 4.02
C ASP A 533 19.64 -11.29 4.44
N GLN A 534 19.97 -12.55 4.76
CA GLN A 534 21.31 -13.01 5.14
C GLN A 534 22.35 -12.79 4.04
N SER A 535 21.94 -12.71 2.77
CA SER A 535 22.83 -12.32 1.67
C SER A 535 23.29 -10.86 1.76
N LEU A 536 22.52 -10.00 2.44
CA LEU A 536 22.84 -8.60 2.69
C LEU A 536 23.55 -8.38 4.03
N VAL A 537 23.29 -9.24 5.03
CA VAL A 537 23.86 -9.17 6.38
C VAL A 537 24.51 -10.51 6.73
N SER A 538 25.85 -10.55 6.72
CA SER A 538 26.64 -11.79 6.81
C SER A 538 26.55 -12.54 8.15
N GLN A 539 25.99 -11.92 9.20
CA GLN A 539 25.85 -12.52 10.55
C GLN A 539 24.56 -12.05 11.23
N CYS A 540 23.72 -13.00 11.67
CA CYS A 540 22.58 -12.72 12.54
C CYS A 540 23.09 -12.60 13.99
N PHE A 541 23.04 -11.40 14.59
CA PHE A 541 23.35 -11.22 16.00
C PHE A 541 22.07 -11.39 16.83
N ASP A 542 22.01 -12.40 17.71
CA ASP A 542 20.93 -12.51 18.69
C ASP A 542 21.16 -11.49 19.82
N SER A 543 20.45 -10.35 19.75
CA SER A 543 20.01 -9.42 20.81
C SER A 543 20.73 -9.31 22.18
N SER A 544 22.00 -9.69 22.34
CA SER A 544 22.76 -9.56 23.60
C SER A 544 23.98 -8.65 23.52
N SER A 545 24.30 -8.07 22.37
CA SER A 545 25.29 -7.01 22.25
C SER A 545 24.63 -5.70 21.84
N THR A 546 24.58 -4.74 22.76
CA THR A 546 24.35 -3.32 22.48
C THR A 546 25.55 -2.76 21.70
N GLN A 547 25.72 -3.19 20.46
CA GLN A 547 26.79 -2.77 19.57
C GLN A 547 26.17 -2.46 18.20
N GLY A 548 25.55 -1.29 18.09
CA GLY A 548 24.98 -0.80 16.83
C GLY A 548 24.57 0.67 16.95
N ASN A 549 24.74 1.41 15.85
CA ASN A 549 24.39 2.83 15.70
C ASN A 549 25.31 3.86 16.41
N ARG A 550 26.60 3.55 16.57
CA ARG A 550 27.60 4.50 17.05
C ARG A 550 27.81 5.63 16.03
N PRO A 551 27.84 6.91 16.45
CA PRO A 551 28.09 8.03 15.56
C PRO A 551 29.50 7.97 14.93
N ILE A 552 29.66 8.71 13.84
CA ILE A 552 30.97 8.91 13.19
C ILE A 552 31.95 9.49 14.23
N GLY A 553 33.14 8.90 14.34
CA GLY A 553 34.19 9.25 15.30
C GLY A 553 34.27 8.33 16.54
N ASP A 554 33.22 7.58 16.85
CA ASP A 554 33.22 6.66 18.00
C ASP A 554 34.04 5.41 17.75
N SER A 555 34.61 4.84 18.82
CA SER A 555 35.37 3.59 18.74
C SER A 555 34.49 2.43 18.28
N CYS A 556 34.98 1.63 17.35
CA CYS A 556 34.29 0.46 16.82
C CYS A 556 35.29 -0.69 16.59
N SER A 557 34.81 -1.93 16.69
CA SER A 557 35.58 -3.13 16.32
C SER A 557 35.07 -3.79 15.03
N THR A 558 33.80 -3.55 14.70
CA THR A 558 33.13 -4.02 13.49
C THR A 558 32.31 -2.91 12.85
N ASP A 559 32.08 -3.02 11.55
CA ASP A 559 31.30 -2.05 10.77
C ASP A 559 29.87 -1.86 11.24
N LEU A 560 29.29 -2.94 11.75
CA LEU A 560 27.91 -2.99 12.20
C LEU A 560 27.69 -2.22 13.50
N GLU A 561 28.77 -1.87 14.20
CA GLU A 561 28.70 -0.99 15.37
C GLU A 561 28.39 0.46 14.98
N CYS A 562 28.69 0.88 13.76
CA CYS A 562 28.59 2.27 13.31
C CYS A 562 27.26 2.58 12.63
N SER A 563 26.72 3.78 12.85
CA SER A 563 25.51 4.27 12.17
C SER A 563 25.70 4.39 10.65
N SER A 564 26.94 4.66 10.22
CA SER A 564 27.37 4.70 8.82
C SER A 564 27.69 3.31 8.23
N LEU A 565 27.60 2.25 9.04
CA LEU A 565 28.03 0.89 8.69
C LEU A 565 29.49 0.84 8.18
N CYS A 566 30.31 1.76 8.67
CA CYS A 566 31.69 1.94 8.27
C CYS A 566 32.51 2.19 9.53
N CYS A 567 33.22 1.16 9.96
CA CYS A 567 34.27 1.16 10.96
C CYS A 567 35.61 1.11 10.23
N ASN A 568 36.41 2.14 10.40
CA ASN A 568 37.77 2.15 9.89
C ASN A 568 38.66 1.38 10.87
N ARG A 569 39.14 0.20 10.47
CA ARG A 569 40.01 -0.63 11.32
C ARG A 569 41.37 -0.01 11.59
N THR A 570 41.87 0.84 10.70
CA THR A 570 43.14 1.54 10.89
C THR A 570 43.03 2.57 12.02
N SER A 571 41.90 3.27 12.14
CA SER A 571 41.66 4.22 13.24
C SER A 571 40.89 3.63 14.42
N GLY A 572 40.29 2.45 14.26
CA GLY A 572 39.37 1.85 15.23
C GLY A 572 38.12 2.70 15.47
N GLN A 573 37.73 3.55 14.51
CA GLN A 573 36.65 4.52 14.66
C GLN A 573 35.64 4.48 13.52
N CYS A 574 34.38 4.82 13.81
CA CYS A 574 33.32 4.94 12.83
C CYS A 574 33.63 6.07 11.84
N ALA A 575 33.65 5.75 10.55
CA ALA A 575 33.92 6.68 9.46
C ALA A 575 32.64 6.96 8.64
N PRO A 576 32.54 8.12 7.96
CA PRO A 576 31.34 8.47 7.21
C PRO A 576 31.17 7.61 5.95
N HIS A 577 29.93 7.24 5.64
CA HIS A 577 29.54 6.62 4.36
C HIS A 577 28.15 7.15 3.96
N ASN A 578 28.09 7.94 2.90
CA ASN A 578 26.87 8.55 2.36
C ASN A 578 26.99 8.72 0.85
N THR A 579 26.19 7.95 0.12
CA THR A 579 26.12 7.93 -1.36
C THR A 579 25.14 8.94 -1.94
N ILE A 580 24.34 9.61 -1.09
CA ILE A 580 23.24 10.50 -1.48
C ILE A 580 23.74 11.94 -1.68
N ILE A 581 24.76 12.36 -0.92
CA ILE A 581 25.37 13.69 -1.04
C ILE A 581 26.33 13.77 -2.24
N THR A 582 26.48 14.95 -2.85
CA THR A 582 27.39 15.17 -3.98
C THR A 582 28.46 16.21 -3.59
N PRO A 583 29.76 15.87 -3.61
CA PRO A 583 30.32 14.55 -3.92
C PRO A 583 30.02 13.52 -2.83
N ALA A 584 29.84 12.25 -3.22
CA ALA A 584 29.60 11.16 -2.29
C ALA A 584 30.75 11.02 -1.30
N VAL A 585 30.43 10.84 -0.02
CA VAL A 585 31.42 10.62 1.03
C VAL A 585 31.48 9.12 1.29
N LEU A 586 32.57 8.47 0.89
CA LEU A 586 32.69 7.01 0.94
C LEU A 586 33.81 6.59 1.89
N CYS A 587 33.51 5.56 2.68
CA CYS A 587 34.41 4.91 3.63
C CYS A 587 35.77 4.52 3.03
N SER A 588 35.81 4.16 1.73
CA SER A 588 37.02 3.85 0.96
C SER A 588 37.94 2.83 1.62
N LYS A 589 37.39 1.68 2.00
CA LYS A 589 38.12 0.66 2.75
C LYS A 589 39.22 -0.01 1.94
N PRO A 590 40.41 -0.23 2.54
CA PRO A 590 41.48 -0.98 1.91
C PRO A 590 41.08 -2.40 1.50
N ILE A 591 41.83 -2.97 0.55
CA ILE A 591 41.75 -4.39 0.21
C ILE A 591 42.10 -5.23 1.46
N GLY A 592 41.33 -6.27 1.73
CA GLY A 592 41.47 -7.12 2.91
C GLY A 592 40.63 -6.69 4.12
N ASP A 593 40.05 -5.49 4.11
CA ASP A 593 39.14 -5.05 5.16
C ASP A 593 37.71 -5.57 4.95
N TYR A 594 36.95 -5.63 6.04
CA TYR A 594 35.56 -6.08 5.98
C TYR A 594 34.72 -5.11 5.14
N CYS A 595 33.79 -5.59 4.34
CA CYS A 595 32.91 -4.78 3.53
C CYS A 595 31.48 -5.30 3.55
N ILE A 596 30.55 -4.39 3.27
CA ILE A 596 29.12 -4.68 3.16
C ILE A 596 28.71 -4.71 1.68
N ALA A 597 29.22 -3.77 0.90
CA ALA A 597 29.04 -3.72 -0.55
C ALA A 597 30.30 -3.14 -1.23
N LYS A 598 30.40 -3.25 -2.56
CA LYS A 598 31.58 -2.81 -3.33
C LYS A 598 31.88 -1.33 -3.15
N GLU A 599 30.88 -0.47 -2.98
CA GLU A 599 31.04 0.97 -2.79
C GLU A 599 31.73 1.33 -1.47
N TRP A 600 31.82 0.39 -0.53
CA TRP A 600 32.55 0.56 0.72
C TRP A 600 34.04 0.30 0.53
N CYS A 601 34.44 -0.39 -0.54
CA CYS A 601 35.83 -0.66 -0.87
C CYS A 601 36.47 0.52 -1.59
N GLN A 602 37.78 0.67 -1.43
CA GLN A 602 38.57 1.68 -2.12
C GLN A 602 38.57 1.41 -3.63
N LYS A 603 38.57 2.49 -4.43
CA LYS A 603 38.77 2.36 -5.88
C LYS A 603 40.20 1.97 -6.21
N SER A 604 40.35 1.01 -7.10
CA SER A 604 41.62 0.56 -7.66
C SER A 604 41.65 0.77 -9.18
N PRO A 605 42.83 1.01 -9.78
CA PRO A 605 42.96 1.16 -11.22
C PRO A 605 42.72 -0.19 -11.93
N VAL A 606 41.83 -0.18 -12.92
CA VAL A 606 41.55 -1.29 -13.82
C VAL A 606 41.87 -0.86 -15.24
N VAL A 607 42.63 -1.71 -15.94
CA VAL A 607 42.96 -1.54 -17.36
C VAL A 607 41.82 -2.12 -18.18
N LYS A 608 41.12 -1.30 -18.96
CA LYS A 608 40.10 -1.73 -19.91
C LYS A 608 40.58 -1.54 -21.34
N CYS A 609 40.75 -2.63 -22.06
CA CYS A 609 41.17 -2.62 -23.46
C CYS A 609 39.97 -2.79 -24.37
N LEU A 610 39.78 -1.83 -25.28
CA LEU A 610 38.70 -1.81 -26.26
C LEU A 610 39.29 -1.79 -27.66
N VAL A 611 38.63 -2.45 -28.62
CA VAL A 611 38.90 -2.21 -30.05
C VAL A 611 38.14 -0.96 -30.44
N VAL A 612 38.86 0.12 -30.77
CA VAL A 612 38.28 1.42 -31.09
C VAL A 612 38.39 1.74 -32.57
N LYS A 613 37.34 2.30 -33.16
CA LYS A 613 37.36 2.78 -34.55
C LYS A 613 38.31 3.97 -34.69
N THR A 614 39.26 3.91 -35.62
CA THR A 614 40.28 4.93 -35.85
C THR A 614 40.03 5.79 -37.08
N GLY A 615 39.07 5.43 -37.92
CA GLY A 615 38.69 6.17 -39.13
C GLY A 615 38.29 5.23 -40.26
N THR A 616 38.38 5.70 -41.50
CA THR A 616 38.21 4.88 -42.71
C THR A 616 39.46 4.96 -43.57
N ASP A 617 39.84 3.85 -44.22
CA ASP A 617 40.93 3.82 -45.18
C ASP A 617 40.53 4.51 -46.50
N THR A 618 41.48 4.60 -47.44
CA THR A 618 41.28 5.22 -48.76
C THR A 618 40.30 4.47 -49.66
N SER A 619 39.89 3.26 -49.28
CA SER A 619 38.91 2.41 -49.97
C SER A 619 37.52 2.46 -49.31
N GLY A 620 37.38 3.19 -48.20
CA GLY A 620 36.12 3.35 -47.46
C GLY A 620 35.91 2.31 -46.35
N ASN A 621 36.87 1.42 -46.08
CA ASN A 621 36.75 0.42 -45.02
C ASN A 621 37.06 1.03 -43.65
N VAL A 622 36.34 0.61 -42.60
CA VAL A 622 36.59 1.08 -41.23
C VAL A 622 37.94 0.54 -40.74
N THR A 623 38.80 1.42 -40.26
CA THR A 623 40.03 1.06 -39.54
C THR A 623 39.77 1.06 -38.05
N CYS A 624 40.40 0.15 -37.32
CA CYS A 624 40.31 0.06 -35.87
C CYS A 624 41.66 -0.33 -35.26
N ARG A 625 41.81 -0.05 -33.96
CA ARG A 625 42.98 -0.48 -33.18
C ARG A 625 42.55 -0.86 -31.77
N GLN A 626 43.28 -1.76 -31.14
CA GLN A 626 43.15 -1.98 -29.70
C GLN A 626 43.75 -0.79 -28.93
N HIS A 627 43.00 -0.23 -27.99
CA HIS A 627 43.45 0.81 -27.09
C HIS A 627 43.01 0.52 -25.65
N CYS A 628 43.91 0.73 -24.69
CA CYS A 628 43.68 0.42 -23.30
C CYS A 628 43.59 1.69 -22.46
N TYR A 629 42.58 1.77 -21.61
CA TYR A 629 42.28 2.90 -20.73
C TYR A 629 42.41 2.49 -19.28
N ASN A 630 42.98 3.36 -18.43
CA ASN A 630 42.98 3.17 -16.99
C ASN A 630 41.74 3.82 -16.40
N THR A 631 40.88 3.02 -15.76
CA THR A 631 39.66 3.49 -15.09
C THR A 631 39.73 3.15 -13.61
N MET A 632 39.11 3.95 -12.75
CA MET A 632 39.07 3.71 -11.30
C MET A 632 37.77 3.01 -10.93
N GLU A 633 37.84 1.73 -10.60
CA GLU A 633 36.68 0.92 -10.21
C GLU A 633 36.76 0.52 -8.74
N TYR A 634 35.61 0.39 -8.08
CA TYR A 634 35.56 -0.09 -6.69
C TYR A 634 36.05 -1.53 -6.57
N GLY A 635 36.75 -1.85 -5.49
CA GLY A 635 37.03 -3.25 -5.14
C GLY A 635 35.76 -4.08 -4.95
N ASP A 636 35.82 -5.35 -5.30
CA ASP A 636 34.71 -6.28 -5.10
C ASP A 636 34.57 -6.64 -3.62
N CYS A 637 33.34 -6.66 -3.10
CA CYS A 637 33.08 -7.19 -1.77
C CYS A 637 32.73 -8.69 -1.84
N LYS A 638 33.69 -9.57 -1.55
CA LYS A 638 33.51 -11.03 -1.61
C LYS A 638 33.68 -11.64 -0.23
N ASN A 639 32.70 -12.44 0.19
CA ASN A 639 32.65 -13.04 1.54
C ASN A 639 32.87 -12.00 2.65
N GLY A 640 32.25 -10.82 2.50
CA GLY A 640 32.39 -9.71 3.44
C GLY A 640 33.78 -9.09 3.51
N THR A 641 34.66 -9.31 2.53
CA THR A 641 36.02 -8.74 2.48
C THR A 641 36.28 -8.01 1.16
N CYS A 642 36.89 -6.83 1.22
CA CYS A 642 37.29 -6.08 0.04
C CYS A 642 38.37 -6.83 -0.72
N THR A 643 38.12 -7.12 -1.98
CA THR A 643 39.06 -7.75 -2.91
C THR A 643 39.32 -6.80 -4.08
N PRO A 644 40.47 -6.91 -4.76
CA PRO A 644 40.72 -6.11 -5.96
C PRO A 644 39.60 -6.34 -6.99
N PRO A 645 39.20 -5.32 -7.75
CA PRO A 645 38.25 -5.51 -8.85
C PRO A 645 38.82 -6.52 -9.86
N VAL A 646 37.95 -7.33 -10.44
CA VAL A 646 38.36 -8.30 -11.47
C VAL A 646 38.92 -7.55 -12.67
N GLN A 647 40.15 -7.86 -13.07
CA GLN A 647 40.65 -7.38 -14.37
C GLN A 647 39.94 -8.13 -15.49
N GLU A 648 39.28 -7.38 -16.37
CA GLU A 648 38.71 -7.92 -17.59
C GLU A 648 39.83 -8.55 -18.44
N THR A 649 39.55 -9.70 -19.04
CA THR A 649 40.50 -10.33 -19.96
C THR A 649 40.68 -9.43 -21.17
N ILE A 650 41.93 -9.03 -21.42
CA ILE A 650 42.28 -8.21 -22.57
C ILE A 650 41.89 -8.99 -23.85
N PRO A 651 41.02 -8.43 -24.71
CA PRO A 651 40.65 -9.09 -25.95
C PRO A 651 41.88 -9.25 -26.85
N THR A 652 42.03 -10.42 -27.45
CA THR A 652 43.05 -10.66 -28.48
C THR A 652 42.64 -9.93 -29.76
N PHE A 653 43.47 -9.01 -30.24
CA PHE A 653 43.22 -8.26 -31.47
C PHE A 653 44.28 -8.62 -32.52
N ASP A 654 43.84 -9.14 -33.66
CA ASP A 654 44.67 -9.29 -34.86
C ASP A 654 44.28 -8.22 -35.88
N PRO A 655 45.15 -7.23 -36.17
CA PRO A 655 44.85 -6.16 -37.12
C PRO A 655 44.70 -6.63 -38.57
N ASN A 656 45.07 -7.88 -38.91
CA ASN A 656 45.01 -8.41 -40.27
C ASN A 656 43.81 -9.34 -40.52
N ALA A 657 42.97 -9.59 -39.52
CA ALA A 657 41.77 -10.40 -39.68
C ALA A 657 40.69 -9.63 -40.47
N GLU A 658 39.95 -10.32 -41.35
CA GLU A 658 38.91 -9.70 -42.19
C GLU A 658 37.76 -9.09 -41.36
N ASP A 659 37.55 -9.56 -40.13
CA ASP A 659 36.50 -9.14 -39.18
C ASP A 659 37.03 -8.29 -38.01
N ALA A 660 38.28 -7.80 -38.10
CA ALA A 660 38.97 -7.12 -36.99
C ALA A 660 38.20 -5.92 -36.40
N CYS A 661 37.31 -5.29 -37.18
CA CYS A 661 36.58 -4.08 -36.79
C CYS A 661 35.08 -4.28 -36.53
N ASP A 662 34.57 -5.52 -36.58
CA ASP A 662 33.13 -5.81 -36.45
C ASP A 662 32.58 -5.47 -35.06
N ASN A 663 33.41 -5.64 -34.02
CA ASN A 663 33.09 -5.30 -32.63
C ASN A 663 33.70 -3.97 -32.16
N ALA A 664 34.21 -3.15 -33.08
CA ALA A 664 34.88 -1.91 -32.71
C ALA A 664 33.88 -0.86 -32.20
N VAL A 665 34.16 -0.28 -31.04
CA VAL A 665 33.33 0.78 -30.44
C VAL A 665 33.91 2.18 -30.76
N PRO A 666 33.10 3.24 -30.72
CA PRO A 666 33.63 4.60 -30.73
C PRO A 666 34.59 4.82 -29.54
N ALA A 667 35.63 5.63 -29.72
CA ALA A 667 36.52 6.00 -28.62
C ALA A 667 35.69 6.66 -27.48
N PRO A 668 35.81 6.20 -26.21
CA PRO A 668 35.07 6.79 -25.11
C PRO A 668 35.53 8.23 -24.85
N ASN A 669 34.57 9.14 -24.61
CA ASN A 669 34.86 10.43 -23.97
C ASN A 669 34.84 10.21 -22.46
N PHE A 670 35.99 10.18 -21.82
CA PHE A 670 36.13 10.10 -20.35
C PHE A 670 36.15 11.48 -19.72
#